data_AF-A0A2E4MVP9-F1
#
_entry.id   AF-A0A2E4MVP9-F1
#
_cell.length_a   1.000
_cell.length_b   1.000
_cell.length_c   1.000
_cell.angle_alpha   90.00
_cell.angle_beta   90.00
_cell.angle_gamma   90.00
#
_symmetry.space_group_name_H-M   'P 1'
#
loop_
_entity.id
_entity.type
_entity.pdbx_description
1 polymer ?
#
loop_
_entity_poly.entity_id
_entity_poly.type
_entity_poly.pdbx_seq_one_letter_code
_entity_poly.pdbx_strand_id
1 'polypeptide(L)'
;MNHRLYNALRRALAALVTVALVSCATAPETGISLRPIPKPTPPDPLALTHFVNAKLLEMRGRSDRAIVSLRAAIAIDTSSATLYRALARNFAALNQYAEATIPASRALALDRNDLPTRWIYHDALLKELKDTTAALTQLEILVKQEPEPIKVYQQMLNVHAARKDNAAVLTTLDRITELPDLNEAGKLIAAQNYQARGANTRAERLVRNVLATNPSRGEAWVKLANLQVLRGDTLSGALSLRQAIRNPERRVDARKVWQELVRIYGPAPRMDSLLVESPPDTAFQEQLGEVFRQFARSGNPQHSPALLERSFALFNNISRLSPRRADLYAKQGELLLNLNRPRDARTAFLRASQLDDDRPEYHLGAAHTMLYERLYEPAIQILERIKPLFTPKSEFYEKTMLSLGNAYSATGQNEKARRTFHESIEASPDNTNYPFDLAETYIREGNWDKAADGFRALVPRVEKDPIALGQTLYGLARSLERSGEFDESVRHFERLLSLHPNHADALNYLGYMFAERGVRLGEAENFIKRALESDPNNGAYLDSLGWVYFQTGDYRRAQELLQKAIAQEEAELRKVGSEETARLKAGRENLAVIYDHAGDCALAINQFSEARKWWRLALENDPNIENTRDKLQELDREHPPNPYRAP
;
A
#
# COMPACT_ATOMS: atom_id res chain seq x y z
N MET A 1 -22.56 63.51 35.47
CA MET A 1 -23.85 62.87 35.14
C MET A 1 -23.68 61.35 34.94
N ASN A 2 -23.03 60.65 35.88
CA ASN A 2 -22.53 59.27 35.68
C ASN A 2 -22.79 58.29 36.84
N HIS A 3 -23.53 58.66 37.89
CA HIS A 3 -23.81 57.73 39.01
C HIS A 3 -25.19 57.05 38.93
N ARG A 4 -26.17 57.64 38.21
CA ARG A 4 -27.50 57.04 38.00
C ARG A 4 -27.49 55.95 36.92
N LEU A 5 -26.68 56.11 35.87
CA LEU A 5 -26.55 55.09 34.81
C LEU A 5 -25.84 53.82 35.31
N TYR A 6 -24.82 53.98 36.16
CA TYR A 6 -24.08 52.85 36.75
C TYR A 6 -24.94 52.03 37.73
N ASN A 7 -25.76 52.68 38.56
CA ASN A 7 -26.68 51.99 39.46
C ASN A 7 -27.87 51.34 38.73
N ALA A 8 -28.29 51.88 37.58
CA ALA A 8 -29.30 51.26 36.72
C ALA A 8 -28.75 49.99 36.03
N LEU A 9 -27.51 50.05 35.51
CA LEU A 9 -26.82 48.88 34.91
C LEU A 9 -26.52 47.78 35.95
N ARG A 10 -26.16 48.14 37.18
CA ARG A 10 -25.88 47.15 38.24
C ARG A 10 -27.15 46.45 38.75
N ARG A 11 -28.30 47.14 38.76
CA ARG A 11 -29.62 46.51 39.05
C ARG A 11 -30.14 45.66 37.89
N ALA A 12 -29.86 46.05 36.64
CA ALA A 12 -30.18 45.23 35.47
C ALA A 12 -29.32 43.95 35.39
N LEU A 13 -28.02 44.02 35.74
CA LEU A 13 -27.15 42.83 35.76
C LEU A 13 -27.47 41.89 36.92
N ALA A 14 -27.85 42.40 38.10
CA ALA A 14 -28.27 41.56 39.23
C ALA A 14 -29.59 40.83 38.93
N ALA A 15 -30.53 41.47 38.22
CA ALA A 15 -31.77 40.83 37.78
C ALA A 15 -31.54 39.76 36.69
N LEU A 16 -30.56 39.96 35.79
CA LEU A 16 -30.19 38.98 34.76
C LEU A 16 -29.47 37.74 35.32
N VAL A 17 -28.72 37.87 36.41
CA VAL A 17 -28.02 36.73 37.04
C VAL A 17 -28.95 35.91 37.94
N THR A 18 -30.01 36.50 38.53
CA THR A 18 -31.05 35.72 39.23
C THR A 18 -32.02 35.00 38.29
N VAL A 19 -32.17 35.45 37.04
CA VAL A 19 -32.97 34.74 36.01
C VAL A 19 -32.18 33.58 35.38
N ALA A 20 -30.85 33.61 35.42
CA ALA A 20 -30.00 32.56 34.85
C ALA A 20 -29.76 31.34 35.77
N LEU A 21 -30.10 31.41 37.07
CA LEU A 21 -29.91 30.29 38.02
C LEU A 21 -31.22 29.61 38.47
N VAL A 22 -32.36 29.96 37.88
CA VAL A 22 -33.64 29.22 38.03
C VAL A 22 -34.11 28.61 36.69
N SER A 23 -33.40 28.83 35.58
CA SER A 23 -33.74 28.23 34.28
C SER A 23 -33.08 26.87 34.00
N CYS A 24 -32.44 26.24 34.99
CA CYS A 24 -31.99 24.85 34.93
C CYS A 24 -32.93 23.94 35.73
N ALA A 25 -34.18 23.85 35.31
CA ALA A 25 -35.04 22.70 35.58
C ALA A 25 -36.23 22.75 34.62
N THR A 26 -36.51 21.63 33.96
CA THR A 26 -37.64 21.39 33.05
C THR A 26 -37.56 22.10 31.71
N ALA A 27 -37.07 21.38 30.70
CA ALA A 27 -37.64 21.53 29.37
C ALA A 27 -39.15 21.32 29.51
N PRO A 28 -40.01 22.16 28.90
CA PRO A 28 -41.44 21.92 28.98
C PRO A 28 -41.68 20.57 28.31
N GLU A 29 -42.25 19.63 29.05
CA GLU A 29 -42.99 18.54 28.42
C GLU A 29 -43.95 19.24 27.45
N THR A 30 -43.73 19.09 26.15
CA THR A 30 -44.71 19.45 25.14
C THR A 30 -45.83 18.42 25.21
N GLY A 31 -46.49 18.34 26.38
CA GLY A 31 -47.74 17.66 26.55
C GLY A 31 -48.75 18.41 25.71
N ILE A 32 -49.19 17.80 24.62
CA ILE A 32 -50.32 18.27 23.85
C ILE A 32 -51.50 18.37 24.84
N SER A 33 -51.83 19.58 25.28
CA SER A 33 -52.94 19.79 26.22
C SER A 33 -54.26 19.58 25.51
N LEU A 34 -54.75 18.35 25.56
CA LEU A 34 -56.02 17.94 24.99
C LEU A 34 -57.16 18.39 25.95
N ARG A 35 -58.09 19.22 25.47
CA ARG A 35 -59.40 19.45 26.13
C ARG A 35 -60.02 18.12 26.63
N PRO A 36 -60.68 18.07 27.79
CA PRO A 36 -61.23 16.84 28.36
C PRO A 36 -62.20 16.15 27.39
N ILE A 37 -62.16 14.82 27.40
CA ILE A 37 -62.93 13.96 26.49
C ILE A 37 -64.38 13.88 26.99
N PRO A 38 -65.39 14.31 26.20
CA PRO A 38 -66.78 14.17 26.57
C PRO A 38 -67.22 12.69 26.56
N LYS A 39 -68.21 12.33 27.39
CA LYS A 39 -68.75 10.95 27.45
C LYS A 39 -69.38 10.55 26.10
N PRO A 40 -69.26 9.28 25.67
CA PRO A 40 -69.79 8.85 24.37
C PRO A 40 -71.31 9.03 24.32
N THR A 41 -71.79 9.77 23.33
CA THR A 41 -73.22 9.97 23.00
C THR A 41 -73.60 9.17 21.75
N PRO A 42 -74.90 8.86 21.53
CA PRO A 42 -75.35 8.25 20.28
C PRO A 42 -74.91 9.07 19.05
N PRO A 43 -74.62 8.43 17.90
CA PRO A 43 -74.09 9.15 16.74
C PRO A 43 -75.11 10.16 16.20
N ASP A 44 -74.68 11.40 15.99
CA ASP A 44 -75.51 12.44 15.39
C ASP A 44 -75.80 12.10 13.90
N PRO A 45 -77.06 12.12 13.43
CA PRO A 45 -77.42 11.81 12.05
C PRO A 45 -76.70 12.66 10.98
N LEU A 46 -76.40 13.93 11.29
CA LEU A 46 -75.66 14.82 10.40
C LEU A 46 -74.16 14.46 10.36
N ALA A 47 -73.56 14.11 11.50
CA ALA A 47 -72.19 13.61 11.55
C ALA A 47 -72.04 12.31 10.75
N LEU A 48 -73.03 11.40 10.85
CA LEU A 48 -73.06 10.15 10.09
C LEU A 48 -73.10 10.41 8.57
N THR A 49 -73.88 11.40 8.13
CA THR A 49 -73.97 11.79 6.70
C THR A 49 -72.61 12.23 6.17
N HIS A 50 -71.91 13.10 6.90
CA HIS A 50 -70.56 13.54 6.54
C HIS A 50 -69.55 12.40 6.55
N PHE A 51 -69.65 11.48 7.51
CA PHE A 51 -68.79 10.31 7.60
C PHE A 51 -68.99 9.33 6.43
N VAL A 52 -70.24 9.04 6.04
CA VAL A 52 -70.55 8.21 4.87
C VAL A 52 -69.99 8.85 3.60
N ASN A 53 -70.14 10.16 3.42
CA ASN A 53 -69.55 10.87 2.29
C ASN A 53 -68.01 10.77 2.31
N ALA A 54 -67.37 10.91 3.47
CA ALA A 54 -65.93 10.68 3.60
C ALA A 54 -65.53 9.26 3.17
N LYS A 55 -66.29 8.23 3.55
CA LYS A 55 -66.05 6.84 3.12
C LYS A 55 -66.18 6.64 1.61
N LEU A 56 -67.17 7.24 0.98
CA LEU A 56 -67.31 7.21 -0.49
C LEU A 56 -66.10 7.86 -1.18
N LEU A 57 -65.57 8.95 -0.61
CA LEU A 57 -64.39 9.64 -1.11
C LEU A 57 -63.12 8.81 -0.91
N GLU A 58 -62.96 8.15 0.24
CA GLU A 58 -61.87 7.21 0.51
C GLU A 58 -61.85 6.05 -0.52
N MET A 59 -63.01 5.45 -0.81
CA MET A 59 -63.11 4.37 -1.80
C MET A 59 -62.74 4.81 -3.22
N ARG A 60 -62.87 6.11 -3.51
CA ARG A 60 -62.46 6.73 -4.79
C ARG A 60 -61.02 7.23 -4.77
N GLY A 61 -60.24 6.93 -3.73
CA GLY A 61 -58.85 7.35 -3.58
C GLY A 61 -58.65 8.85 -3.31
N ARG A 62 -59.72 9.57 -2.93
CA ARG A 62 -59.67 11.03 -2.72
C ARG A 62 -59.54 11.39 -1.25
N SER A 63 -58.38 11.09 -0.67
CA SER A 63 -58.07 11.32 0.75
C SER A 63 -58.13 12.81 1.13
N ASP A 64 -57.72 13.70 0.22
CA ASP A 64 -57.78 15.17 0.37
C ASP A 64 -59.21 15.67 0.65
N ARG A 65 -60.18 15.18 -0.12
CA ARG A 65 -61.59 15.58 0.04
C ARG A 65 -62.26 14.83 1.17
N ALA A 66 -61.84 13.60 1.46
CA ALA A 66 -62.32 12.85 2.62
C ALA A 66 -61.98 13.58 3.92
N ILE A 67 -60.78 14.19 4.03
CA ILE A 67 -60.37 15.02 5.19
C ILE A 67 -61.37 16.16 5.44
N VAL A 68 -61.82 16.85 4.40
CA VAL A 68 -62.78 17.95 4.53
C VAL A 68 -64.11 17.46 5.12
N SER A 69 -64.65 16.37 4.58
CA SER A 69 -65.88 15.74 5.09
C SER A 69 -65.71 15.21 6.51
N LEU A 70 -64.55 14.66 6.86
CA LEU A 70 -64.24 14.18 8.22
C LEU A 70 -64.13 15.32 9.23
N ARG A 71 -63.53 16.45 8.86
CA ARG A 71 -63.50 17.65 9.71
C ARG A 71 -64.90 18.17 9.99
N ALA A 72 -65.78 18.18 8.98
CA ALA A 72 -67.19 18.54 9.15
C ALA A 72 -67.92 17.57 10.10
N ALA A 73 -67.69 16.26 9.98
CA ALA A 73 -68.25 15.27 10.89
C ALA A 73 -67.77 15.46 12.34
N ILE A 74 -66.46 15.72 12.54
CA ILE A 74 -65.85 15.92 13.87
C ILE A 74 -66.35 17.20 14.54
N ALA A 75 -66.64 18.24 13.76
CA ALA A 75 -67.20 19.48 14.29
C ALA A 75 -68.58 19.27 14.94
N ILE A 76 -69.31 18.22 14.52
CA ILE A 76 -70.62 17.84 15.04
C ILE A 76 -70.47 16.80 16.16
N ASP A 77 -69.68 15.75 15.94
CA ASP A 77 -69.39 14.71 16.93
C ASP A 77 -67.91 14.70 17.31
N THR A 78 -67.61 15.39 18.42
CA THR A 78 -66.25 15.51 18.95
C THR A 78 -65.82 14.32 19.81
N SER A 79 -66.70 13.35 20.04
CA SER A 79 -66.48 12.20 20.94
C SER A 79 -66.19 10.88 20.20
N SER A 80 -66.28 10.86 18.88
CA SER A 80 -66.13 9.63 18.09
C SER A 80 -64.69 9.28 17.76
N ALA A 81 -64.19 8.19 18.35
CA ALA A 81 -62.87 7.62 18.03
C ALA A 81 -62.73 7.27 16.54
N THR A 82 -63.82 6.79 15.92
CA THR A 82 -63.85 6.37 14.51
C THR A 82 -63.59 7.55 13.56
N LEU A 83 -64.12 8.74 13.87
CA LEU A 83 -63.91 9.93 13.06
C LEU A 83 -62.46 10.40 13.14
N TYR A 84 -61.88 10.46 14.34
CA TYR A 84 -60.49 10.84 14.53
C TYR A 84 -59.51 9.82 13.91
N ARG A 85 -59.79 8.50 14.04
CA ARG A 85 -59.04 7.43 13.36
C ARG A 85 -59.05 7.61 11.84
N ALA A 86 -60.23 7.83 11.27
CA ALA A 86 -60.37 8.04 9.83
C ALA A 86 -59.60 9.28 9.39
N LEU A 87 -59.67 10.38 10.15
CA LEU A 87 -58.95 11.61 9.85
C LEU A 87 -57.42 11.40 9.90
N ALA A 88 -56.91 10.78 10.96
CA ALA A 88 -55.48 10.45 11.11
C ALA A 88 -54.97 9.59 9.94
N ARG A 89 -55.74 8.58 9.55
CA ARG A 89 -55.38 7.68 8.45
C ARG A 89 -55.35 8.37 7.08
N ASN A 90 -56.27 9.30 6.81
CA ASN A 90 -56.24 10.05 5.54
C ASN A 90 -55.05 11.02 5.48
N PHE A 91 -54.68 11.65 6.60
CA PHE A 91 -53.45 12.43 6.66
C PHE A 91 -52.21 11.56 6.44
N ALA A 92 -52.13 10.41 7.11
CA ALA A 92 -51.03 9.45 6.90
C ALA A 92 -50.95 8.96 5.44
N ALA A 93 -52.09 8.72 4.78
CA ALA A 93 -52.13 8.31 3.36
C ALA A 93 -51.58 9.38 2.39
N LEU A 94 -51.58 10.65 2.79
CA LEU A 94 -50.99 11.76 2.05
C LEU A 94 -49.55 12.08 2.49
N ASN A 95 -48.94 11.25 3.36
CA ASN A 95 -47.67 11.52 4.04
C ASN A 95 -47.66 12.83 4.87
N GLN A 96 -48.84 13.32 5.26
CA GLN A 96 -49.03 14.51 6.09
C GLN A 96 -49.00 14.12 7.57
N TYR A 97 -47.84 13.70 8.06
CA TYR A 97 -47.70 13.15 9.41
C TYR A 97 -47.87 14.22 10.51
N ALA A 98 -47.53 15.48 10.23
CA ALA A 98 -47.63 16.56 11.21
C ALA A 98 -49.11 16.78 11.58
N GLU A 99 -49.96 16.83 10.56
CA GLU A 99 -51.41 16.98 10.65
C GLU A 99 -52.10 15.72 11.21
N ALA A 100 -51.48 14.54 11.07
CA ALA A 100 -51.99 13.28 11.63
C ALA A 100 -51.82 13.19 13.15
N THR A 101 -50.87 13.92 13.75
CA THR A 101 -50.50 13.81 15.17
C THR A 101 -51.69 14.05 16.11
N ILE A 102 -52.38 15.18 15.96
CA ILE A 102 -53.49 15.57 16.85
C ILE A 102 -54.68 14.60 16.70
N PRO A 103 -55.19 14.30 15.49
CA PRO A 103 -56.24 13.31 15.31
C PRO A 103 -55.87 11.93 15.85
N ALA A 104 -54.64 11.46 15.63
CA ALA A 104 -54.20 10.15 16.11
C ALA A 104 -54.16 10.09 17.65
N SER A 105 -53.60 11.12 18.30
CA SER A 105 -53.59 11.20 19.77
C SER A 105 -55.01 11.23 20.36
N ARG A 106 -55.94 11.95 19.71
CA ARG A 106 -57.36 12.04 20.11
C ARG A 106 -58.07 10.70 19.98
N ALA A 107 -57.88 10.02 18.86
CA ALA A 107 -58.43 8.69 18.64
C ALA A 107 -57.94 7.70 19.71
N LEU A 108 -56.64 7.70 20.04
CA LEU A 108 -56.06 6.80 21.06
C LEU A 108 -56.49 7.13 22.49
N ALA A 109 -56.85 8.39 22.75
CA ALA A 109 -57.38 8.79 24.05
C ALA A 109 -58.83 8.29 24.26
N LEU A 110 -59.59 8.15 23.18
CA LEU A 110 -60.95 7.62 23.15
C LEU A 110 -61.01 6.09 23.05
N ASP A 111 -60.15 5.49 22.22
CA ASP A 111 -59.99 4.04 22.05
C ASP A 111 -58.51 3.66 22.17
N ARG A 112 -58.14 3.16 23.35
CA ARG A 112 -56.75 2.82 23.68
C ARG A 112 -56.23 1.57 22.96
N ASN A 113 -57.10 0.72 22.41
CA ASN A 113 -56.72 -0.57 21.82
C ASN A 113 -56.64 -0.53 20.29
N ASP A 114 -56.70 0.67 19.71
CA ASP A 114 -56.63 0.91 18.27
C ASP A 114 -55.19 0.82 17.72
N LEU A 115 -54.74 -0.41 17.39
CA LEU A 115 -53.40 -0.67 16.88
C LEU A 115 -53.06 0.09 15.58
N PRO A 116 -53.93 0.13 14.54
CA PRO A 116 -53.63 0.86 13.32
C PRO A 116 -53.39 2.37 13.56
N THR A 117 -54.18 3.01 14.42
CA THR A 117 -53.95 4.43 14.74
C THR A 117 -52.72 4.63 15.60
N ARG A 118 -52.38 3.66 16.46
CA ARG A 118 -51.14 3.71 17.26
C ARG A 118 -49.90 3.68 16.38
N TRP A 119 -49.89 2.91 15.30
CA TRP A 119 -48.84 2.96 14.28
C TRP A 119 -48.75 4.33 13.60
N ILE A 120 -49.88 4.93 13.22
CA ILE A 120 -49.90 6.28 12.63
C ILE A 120 -49.35 7.32 13.61
N TYR A 121 -49.73 7.22 14.89
CA TYR A 121 -49.25 8.13 15.92
C TYR A 121 -47.74 7.96 16.17
N HIS A 122 -47.26 6.72 16.22
CA HIS A 122 -45.84 6.41 16.30
C HIS A 122 -45.05 7.03 15.13
N ASP A 123 -45.50 6.84 13.90
CA ASP A 123 -44.84 7.41 12.71
C ASP A 123 -44.83 8.94 12.74
N ALA A 124 -45.92 9.56 13.18
CA ALA A 124 -46.01 11.02 13.32
C ALA A 124 -45.03 11.55 14.38
N LEU A 125 -44.90 10.87 15.52
CA LEU A 125 -43.94 11.22 16.58
C LEU A 125 -42.49 11.12 16.08
N LEU A 126 -42.15 10.08 15.32
CA LEU A 126 -40.78 9.89 14.81
C LEU A 126 -40.42 10.84 13.66
N LYS A 127 -41.28 10.97 12.65
CA LYS A 127 -40.95 11.68 11.41
C LYS A 127 -40.96 13.19 11.58
N GLU A 128 -41.92 13.72 12.34
CA GLU A 128 -42.14 15.17 12.43
C GLU A 128 -41.63 15.74 13.74
N LEU A 129 -42.08 15.17 14.86
CA LEU A 129 -41.73 15.69 16.18
C LEU A 129 -40.34 15.25 16.65
N LYS A 130 -39.77 14.22 16.02
CA LYS A 130 -38.51 13.57 16.41
C LYS A 130 -38.49 13.16 17.89
N ASP A 131 -39.67 12.94 18.48
CA ASP A 131 -39.82 12.53 19.87
C ASP A 131 -39.64 11.02 19.96
N THR A 132 -38.38 10.62 20.02
CA THR A 132 -37.99 9.21 20.12
C THR A 132 -38.44 8.55 21.43
N THR A 133 -38.69 9.32 22.50
CA THR A 133 -39.13 8.77 23.79
C THR A 133 -40.62 8.42 23.72
N ALA A 134 -41.47 9.36 23.31
CA ALA A 134 -42.89 9.11 23.14
C ALA A 134 -43.15 8.02 22.09
N ALA A 135 -42.35 8.00 21.01
CA ALA A 135 -42.42 6.96 19.99
C ALA A 135 -42.10 5.55 20.54
N LEU A 136 -41.08 5.42 21.40
CA LEU A 136 -40.76 4.15 22.08
C LEU A 136 -41.88 3.71 23.02
N THR A 137 -42.50 4.64 23.75
CA THR A 137 -43.67 4.33 24.59
C THR A 137 -44.83 3.75 23.76
N GLN A 138 -45.05 4.26 22.53
CA GLN A 138 -46.05 3.67 21.65
C GLN A 138 -45.68 2.25 21.20
N LEU A 139 -44.40 2.00 20.89
CA LEU A 139 -43.92 0.66 20.52
C LEU A 139 -44.04 -0.33 21.67
N GLU A 140 -43.72 0.05 22.91
CA GLU A 140 -43.89 -0.82 24.08
C GLU A 140 -45.34 -1.27 24.30
N ILE A 141 -46.31 -0.41 23.97
CA ILE A 141 -47.72 -0.76 24.02
C ILE A 141 -48.09 -1.69 22.86
N LEU A 142 -47.59 -1.42 21.65
CA LEU A 142 -47.80 -2.29 20.48
C LEU A 142 -47.27 -3.71 20.72
N VAL A 143 -46.10 -3.87 21.35
CA VAL A 143 -45.52 -5.20 21.67
C VAL A 143 -46.48 -6.06 22.50
N LYS A 144 -47.23 -5.47 23.43
CA LYS A 144 -48.14 -6.22 24.32
C LYS A 144 -49.44 -6.66 23.66
N GLN A 145 -49.78 -6.09 22.50
CA GLN A 145 -51.08 -6.25 21.86
C GLN A 145 -50.99 -6.93 20.48
N GLU A 146 -49.79 -7.02 19.89
CA GLU A 146 -49.57 -7.71 18.61
C GLU A 146 -49.18 -9.19 18.80
N PRO A 147 -49.82 -10.14 18.07
CA PRO A 147 -49.46 -11.56 18.10
C PRO A 147 -48.04 -11.86 17.60
N GLU A 148 -47.56 -11.10 16.62
CA GLU A 148 -46.22 -11.24 16.01
C GLU A 148 -45.46 -9.90 16.04
N PRO A 149 -44.86 -9.52 17.18
CA PRO A 149 -44.30 -8.18 17.37
C PRO A 149 -42.97 -7.93 16.64
N ILE A 150 -42.58 -8.75 15.66
CA ILE A 150 -41.27 -8.63 15.00
C ILE A 150 -41.08 -7.26 14.33
N LYS A 151 -42.13 -6.74 13.68
CA LYS A 151 -42.13 -5.41 13.09
C LYS A 151 -41.96 -4.32 14.15
N VAL A 152 -42.59 -4.50 15.32
CA VAL A 152 -42.48 -3.58 16.46
C VAL A 152 -41.05 -3.56 16.98
N TYR A 153 -40.45 -4.73 17.21
CA TYR A 153 -39.06 -4.81 17.69
C TYR A 153 -38.05 -4.27 16.67
N GLN A 154 -38.27 -4.44 15.37
CA GLN A 154 -37.42 -3.82 14.33
C GLN A 154 -37.46 -2.29 14.43
N GLN A 155 -38.63 -1.68 14.66
CA GLN A 155 -38.71 -0.25 14.87
C GLN A 155 -38.07 0.19 16.19
N MET A 156 -38.24 -0.57 17.27
CA MET A 156 -37.54 -0.31 18.54
C MET A 156 -36.02 -0.33 18.33
N LEU A 157 -35.51 -1.34 17.61
CA LEU A 157 -34.09 -1.48 17.29
C LEU A 157 -33.56 -0.26 16.54
N ASN A 158 -34.30 0.22 15.52
CA ASN A 158 -33.94 1.41 14.75
C ASN A 158 -33.87 2.66 15.63
N VAL A 159 -34.87 2.86 16.49
CA VAL A 159 -34.92 4.02 17.39
C VAL A 159 -33.80 3.97 18.43
N HIS A 160 -33.55 2.81 19.07
CA HIS A 160 -32.45 2.64 20.01
C HIS A 160 -31.08 2.82 19.35
N ALA A 161 -30.91 2.31 18.13
CA ALA A 161 -29.68 2.50 17.35
C ALA A 161 -29.45 3.97 16.99
N ALA A 162 -30.49 4.71 16.57
CA ALA A 162 -30.41 6.14 16.30
C ALA A 162 -30.03 6.96 17.55
N ARG A 163 -30.48 6.52 18.73
CA ARG A 163 -30.10 7.09 20.03
C ARG A 163 -28.70 6.69 20.51
N LYS A 164 -28.01 5.78 19.80
CA LYS A 164 -26.72 5.19 20.20
C LYS A 164 -26.77 4.46 21.56
N ASP A 165 -27.95 4.00 21.96
CA ASP A 165 -28.16 3.26 23.22
C ASP A 165 -27.87 1.77 22.99
N ASN A 166 -26.60 1.38 23.19
CA ASN A 166 -26.18 0.01 22.95
C ASN A 166 -26.81 -1.00 23.90
N ALA A 167 -27.12 -0.61 25.14
CA ALA A 167 -27.76 -1.51 26.10
C ALA A 167 -29.18 -1.86 25.65
N ALA A 168 -29.98 -0.85 25.31
CA ALA A 168 -31.34 -1.06 24.83
C ALA A 168 -31.39 -1.79 23.48
N VAL A 169 -30.42 -1.55 22.59
CA VAL A 169 -30.27 -2.34 21.36
C VAL A 169 -30.04 -3.82 21.68
N LEU A 170 -29.12 -4.15 22.59
CA LEU A 170 -28.85 -5.54 22.95
C LEU A 170 -30.08 -6.22 23.56
N THR A 171 -30.80 -5.53 24.47
CA THR A 171 -32.05 -6.05 25.04
C THR A 171 -33.14 -6.26 23.98
N THR A 172 -33.25 -5.36 23.00
CA THR A 172 -34.21 -5.51 21.91
C THR A 172 -33.84 -6.68 21.00
N LEU A 173 -32.55 -6.86 20.71
CA LEU A 173 -32.06 -8.01 19.94
C LEU A 173 -32.30 -9.33 20.68
N ASP A 174 -32.15 -9.37 22.01
CA ASP A 174 -32.42 -10.57 22.80
C ASP A 174 -33.88 -11.01 22.57
N ARG A 175 -34.83 -10.07 22.67
CA ARG A 175 -36.26 -10.32 22.39
C ARG A 175 -36.53 -10.75 20.95
N ILE A 176 -35.88 -10.13 19.96
CA ILE A 176 -36.02 -10.53 18.54
C ILE A 176 -35.58 -11.98 18.35
N THR A 177 -34.49 -12.39 19.00
CA THR A 177 -33.91 -13.72 18.82
C THR A 177 -34.66 -14.84 19.54
N GLU A 178 -35.54 -14.50 20.48
CA GLU A 178 -36.44 -15.43 21.16
C GLU A 178 -37.73 -15.69 20.37
N LEU A 179 -37.99 -14.94 19.29
CA LEU A 179 -39.18 -15.15 18.45
C LEU A 179 -39.11 -16.49 17.70
N PRO A 180 -40.18 -17.31 17.75
CA PRO A 180 -40.19 -18.66 17.16
C PRO A 180 -39.98 -18.67 15.64
N ASP A 181 -40.48 -17.65 14.93
CA ASP A 181 -40.46 -17.58 13.46
C ASP A 181 -39.26 -16.80 12.89
N LEU A 182 -38.24 -16.51 13.69
CA LEU A 182 -37.06 -15.79 13.19
C LEU A 182 -36.26 -16.67 12.21
N ASN A 183 -36.33 -16.32 10.93
CA ASN A 183 -35.60 -17.02 9.87
C ASN A 183 -34.07 -16.84 9.95
N GLU A 184 -33.34 -17.63 9.16
CA GLU A 184 -31.87 -17.63 9.15
C GLU A 184 -31.27 -16.26 8.83
N ALA A 185 -31.84 -15.53 7.87
CA ALA A 185 -31.37 -14.19 7.52
C ALA A 185 -31.50 -13.21 8.69
N GLY A 186 -32.63 -13.26 9.41
CA GLY A 186 -32.85 -12.46 10.63
C GLY A 186 -31.85 -12.79 11.72
N LYS A 187 -31.54 -14.07 11.93
CA LYS A 187 -30.50 -14.52 12.89
C LYS A 187 -29.10 -13.99 12.52
N LEU A 188 -28.73 -14.00 11.23
CA LEU A 188 -27.43 -13.48 10.77
C LEU A 188 -27.32 -11.95 10.89
N ILE A 189 -28.41 -11.22 10.68
CA ILE A 189 -28.49 -9.76 10.91
C ILE A 189 -28.38 -9.45 12.41
N ALA A 190 -29.06 -10.21 13.26
CA ALA A 190 -28.95 -10.07 14.72
C ALA A 190 -27.51 -10.36 15.19
N ALA A 191 -26.89 -11.43 14.70
CA ALA A 191 -25.50 -11.77 15.00
C ALA A 191 -24.53 -10.63 14.63
N GLN A 192 -24.72 -9.99 13.48
CA GLN A 192 -23.91 -8.83 13.07
C GLN A 192 -24.10 -7.64 14.01
N ASN A 193 -25.33 -7.38 14.45
CA ASN A 193 -25.62 -6.30 15.40
C ASN A 193 -25.03 -6.57 16.79
N TYR A 194 -25.00 -7.82 17.24
CA TYR A 194 -24.30 -8.23 18.45
C TYR A 194 -22.79 -8.02 18.33
N GLN A 195 -22.18 -8.48 17.22
CA GLN A 195 -20.75 -8.32 16.98
C GLN A 195 -20.33 -6.85 16.95
N ALA A 196 -21.09 -5.98 16.27
CA ALA A 196 -20.83 -4.54 16.20
C ALA A 196 -20.82 -3.84 17.57
N ARG A 197 -21.38 -4.48 18.60
CA ARG A 197 -21.47 -3.97 19.98
C ARG A 197 -20.63 -4.78 20.97
N GLY A 198 -19.73 -5.63 20.47
CA GLY A 198 -18.83 -6.45 21.29
C GLY A 198 -19.46 -7.68 21.95
N ALA A 199 -20.74 -7.97 21.70
CA ALA A 199 -21.45 -9.14 22.23
C ALA A 199 -21.13 -10.42 21.41
N ASN A 200 -19.83 -10.73 21.27
CA ASN A 200 -19.31 -11.75 20.37
C ASN A 200 -19.79 -13.18 20.71
N THR A 201 -20.06 -13.47 21.98
CA THR A 201 -20.57 -14.78 22.42
C THR A 201 -22.02 -15.01 21.99
N ARG A 202 -22.86 -13.97 22.05
CA ARG A 202 -24.25 -14.02 21.55
C ARG A 202 -24.28 -14.14 20.04
N ALA A 203 -23.44 -13.36 19.35
CA ALA A 203 -23.28 -13.44 17.90
C ALA A 203 -22.91 -14.85 17.44
N GLU A 204 -21.91 -15.47 18.07
CA GLU A 204 -21.45 -16.81 17.70
C GLU A 204 -22.52 -17.87 17.92
N ARG A 205 -23.25 -17.80 19.04
CA ARG A 205 -24.34 -18.75 19.34
C ARG A 205 -25.39 -18.76 18.23
N LEU A 206 -25.78 -17.58 17.75
CA LEU A 206 -26.74 -17.45 16.64
C LEU A 206 -26.19 -17.97 15.33
N VAL A 207 -24.94 -17.65 15.01
CA VAL A 207 -24.28 -18.15 13.79
C VAL A 207 -24.18 -19.68 13.82
N ARG A 208 -23.82 -20.27 14.96
CA ARG A 208 -23.80 -21.73 15.14
C ARG A 208 -25.20 -22.35 15.05
N ASN A 209 -26.23 -21.67 15.54
CA ASN A 209 -27.61 -22.11 15.37
C ASN A 209 -28.02 -22.16 13.89
N VAL A 210 -27.68 -21.14 13.10
CA VAL A 210 -27.91 -21.13 11.65
C VAL A 210 -27.13 -22.26 10.95
N LEU A 211 -25.88 -22.48 11.33
CA LEU A 211 -25.06 -23.55 10.76
C LEU A 211 -25.54 -24.96 11.15
N ALA A 212 -26.18 -25.11 12.31
CA ALA A 212 -26.77 -26.37 12.73
C ALA A 212 -28.03 -26.72 11.92
N THR A 213 -28.81 -25.73 11.50
CA THR A 213 -30.00 -25.94 10.64
C THR A 213 -29.65 -25.98 9.16
N ASN A 214 -28.66 -25.19 8.75
CA ASN A 214 -28.25 -25.05 7.35
C ASN A 214 -26.72 -24.94 7.21
N PRO A 215 -26.02 -26.08 7.15
CA PRO A 215 -24.57 -26.11 7.00
C PRO A 215 -24.04 -25.54 5.67
N SER A 216 -24.88 -25.40 4.64
CA SER A 216 -24.46 -24.85 3.33
C SER A 216 -24.51 -23.33 3.27
N ARG A 217 -24.93 -22.66 4.37
CA ARG A 217 -24.99 -21.20 4.47
C ARG A 217 -23.58 -20.57 4.55
N GLY A 218 -22.96 -20.30 3.41
CA GLY A 218 -21.60 -19.74 3.32
C GLY A 218 -21.40 -18.43 4.11
N GLU A 219 -22.40 -17.53 4.12
CA GLU A 219 -22.35 -16.28 4.90
C GLU A 219 -22.17 -16.53 6.42
N ALA A 220 -22.79 -17.59 6.94
CA ALA A 220 -22.70 -17.94 8.35
C ALA A 220 -21.28 -18.44 8.70
N TRP A 221 -20.65 -19.22 7.82
CA TRP A 221 -19.27 -19.67 7.99
C TRP A 221 -18.26 -18.50 8.02
N VAL A 222 -18.43 -17.49 7.16
CA VAL A 222 -17.58 -16.28 7.20
C VAL A 222 -17.75 -15.52 8.52
N LYS A 223 -18.98 -15.35 8.99
CA LYS A 223 -19.26 -14.68 10.27
C LYS A 223 -18.66 -15.47 11.45
N LEU A 224 -18.78 -16.80 11.44
CA LEU A 224 -18.16 -17.66 12.45
C LEU A 224 -16.64 -17.52 12.45
N ALA A 225 -16.03 -17.55 11.27
CA ALA A 225 -14.60 -17.38 11.12
C ALA A 225 -14.10 -16.06 11.71
N ASN A 226 -14.77 -14.95 11.37
CA ASN A 226 -14.41 -13.64 11.89
C ASN A 226 -14.49 -13.58 13.42
N LEU A 227 -15.51 -14.20 14.03
CA LEU A 227 -15.66 -14.28 15.48
C LEU A 227 -14.56 -15.11 16.14
N GLN A 228 -14.13 -16.21 15.51
CA GLN A 228 -13.04 -17.08 16.00
C GLN A 228 -11.69 -16.36 15.92
N VAL A 229 -11.40 -15.73 14.77
CA VAL A 229 -10.19 -14.93 14.55
C VAL A 229 -10.11 -13.78 15.55
N LEU A 230 -11.22 -13.07 15.80
CA LEU A 230 -11.27 -11.98 16.79
C LEU A 230 -10.93 -12.44 18.21
N ARG A 231 -11.11 -13.72 18.53
CA ARG A 231 -10.73 -14.30 19.84
C ARG A 231 -9.36 -14.95 19.86
N GLY A 232 -8.60 -14.85 18.76
CA GLY A 232 -7.27 -15.47 18.62
C GLY A 232 -7.29 -16.94 18.19
N ASP A 233 -8.45 -17.54 17.95
CA ASP A 233 -8.57 -18.90 17.41
C ASP A 233 -8.49 -18.87 15.87
N THR A 234 -7.29 -18.60 15.38
CA THR A 234 -7.00 -18.49 13.95
C THR A 234 -7.16 -19.81 13.21
N LEU A 235 -6.92 -20.95 13.89
CA LEU A 235 -7.08 -22.28 13.31
C LEU A 235 -8.55 -22.60 13.02
N SER A 236 -9.42 -22.46 14.00
CA SER A 236 -10.85 -22.68 13.78
C SER A 236 -11.42 -21.65 12.81
N GLY A 237 -10.95 -20.40 12.89
CA GLY A 237 -11.31 -19.34 11.96
C GLY A 237 -11.04 -19.73 10.50
N ALA A 238 -9.83 -20.22 10.24
CA ALA A 238 -9.46 -20.74 8.93
C ALA A 238 -10.30 -21.96 8.48
N LEU A 239 -10.58 -22.92 9.37
CA LEU A 239 -11.42 -24.07 9.04
C LEU A 239 -12.84 -23.63 8.66
N SER A 240 -13.39 -22.64 9.35
CA SER A 240 -14.68 -22.03 9.03
C SER A 240 -14.65 -21.32 7.67
N LEU A 241 -13.59 -20.56 7.34
CA LEU A 241 -13.42 -19.95 6.01
C LEU A 241 -13.35 -21.00 4.89
N ARG A 242 -12.73 -22.17 5.14
CA ARG A 242 -12.72 -23.29 4.18
C ARG A 242 -14.12 -23.82 3.92
N GLN A 243 -14.95 -23.95 4.97
CA GLN A 243 -16.34 -24.37 4.80
C GLN A 243 -17.17 -23.34 4.05
N ALA A 244 -16.88 -22.04 4.21
CA ALA A 244 -17.52 -20.98 3.44
C ALA A 244 -17.24 -21.11 1.93
N ILE A 245 -16.01 -21.48 1.55
CA ILE A 245 -15.61 -21.67 0.15
C ILE A 245 -16.25 -22.92 -0.46
N ARG A 246 -16.31 -24.02 0.31
CA ARG A 246 -16.91 -25.28 -0.15
C ARG A 246 -18.42 -25.19 -0.42
N ASN A 247 -19.08 -24.19 0.14
CA ASN A 247 -20.52 -23.97 -0.01
C ASN A 247 -20.80 -22.56 -0.56
N PRO A 248 -20.45 -22.29 -1.83
CA PRO A 248 -20.52 -20.96 -2.40
C PRO A 248 -21.98 -20.55 -2.64
N GLU A 249 -22.59 -19.89 -1.67
CA GLU A 249 -23.75 -19.05 -1.94
C GLU A 249 -23.29 -17.84 -2.78
N ARG A 250 -24.12 -17.40 -3.73
CA ARG A 250 -23.86 -16.24 -4.63
C ARG A 250 -23.48 -14.93 -3.89
N ARG A 251 -23.66 -14.87 -2.57
CA ARG A 251 -23.39 -13.72 -1.71
C ARG A 251 -22.00 -13.72 -1.04
N VAL A 252 -21.25 -14.82 -1.07
CA VAL A 252 -19.91 -14.88 -0.46
C VAL A 252 -18.86 -14.37 -1.45
N ASP A 253 -18.19 -13.28 -1.09
CA ASP A 253 -17.04 -12.77 -1.86
C ASP A 253 -15.80 -13.61 -1.55
N ALA A 254 -15.55 -14.62 -2.39
CA ALA A 254 -14.43 -15.55 -2.24
C ALA A 254 -13.09 -14.81 -2.13
N ARG A 255 -12.93 -13.64 -2.78
CA ARG A 255 -11.71 -12.83 -2.71
C ARG A 255 -11.40 -12.40 -1.28
N LYS A 256 -12.41 -11.92 -0.54
CA LYS A 256 -12.25 -11.50 0.86
C LYS A 256 -11.93 -12.69 1.77
N VAL A 257 -12.54 -13.84 1.52
CA VAL A 257 -12.28 -15.07 2.27
C VAL A 257 -10.84 -15.54 2.06
N TRP A 258 -10.34 -15.49 0.82
CA TRP A 258 -8.96 -15.84 0.51
C TRP A 258 -7.94 -14.83 1.03
N GLN A 259 -8.23 -13.53 0.98
CA GLN A 259 -7.40 -12.50 1.62
C GLN A 259 -7.25 -12.77 3.12
N GLU A 260 -8.33 -13.12 3.82
CA GLU A 260 -8.27 -13.46 5.23
C GLU A 260 -7.50 -14.77 5.47
N LEU A 261 -7.68 -15.79 4.62
CA LEU A 261 -6.90 -17.03 4.71
C LEU A 261 -5.39 -16.79 4.49
N VAL A 262 -5.01 -15.96 3.52
CA VAL A 262 -3.61 -15.57 3.30
C VAL A 262 -3.10 -14.69 4.44
N ARG A 263 -3.93 -13.84 5.05
CA ARG A 263 -3.55 -13.11 6.26
C ARG A 263 -3.29 -14.06 7.44
N ILE A 264 -4.09 -15.14 7.56
CA ILE A 264 -3.94 -16.16 8.61
C ILE A 264 -2.73 -17.08 8.34
N TYR A 265 -2.49 -17.49 7.08
CA TYR A 265 -1.56 -18.56 6.70
C TYR A 265 -0.41 -18.15 5.77
N GLY A 266 -0.27 -16.88 5.40
CA GLY A 266 0.69 -16.39 4.40
C GLY A 266 2.07 -17.06 4.43
N PRO A 267 2.70 -17.23 5.61
CA PRO A 267 4.01 -17.88 5.72
C PRO A 267 3.98 -19.41 5.98
N ALA A 268 2.81 -20.04 6.13
CA ALA A 268 2.71 -21.44 6.55
C ALA A 268 2.89 -22.43 5.37
N PRO A 269 3.61 -23.55 5.56
CA PRO A 269 3.71 -24.66 4.59
C PRO A 269 2.37 -25.36 4.32
N ARG A 270 1.37 -25.19 5.20
CA ARG A 270 0.08 -25.89 5.12
C ARG A 270 -0.89 -25.32 4.08
N MET A 271 -0.51 -24.29 3.32
CA MET A 271 -1.37 -23.72 2.28
C MET A 271 -1.52 -24.65 1.07
N ASP A 272 -0.53 -25.51 0.79
CA ASP A 272 -0.54 -26.38 -0.38
C ASP A 272 -1.66 -27.44 -0.31
N SER A 273 -2.06 -27.85 0.90
CA SER A 273 -3.22 -28.74 1.08
C SER A 273 -4.57 -28.06 0.77
N LEU A 274 -4.63 -26.72 0.83
CA LEU A 274 -5.83 -25.96 0.42
C LEU A 274 -6.04 -25.98 -1.10
N LEU A 275 -4.97 -26.07 -1.87
CA LEU A 275 -5.01 -26.17 -3.34
C LEU A 275 -5.37 -27.57 -3.84
N VAL A 276 -5.14 -28.61 -3.00
CA VAL A 276 -5.39 -30.01 -3.32
C VAL A 276 -6.86 -30.41 -3.12
N GLU A 277 -7.54 -29.85 -2.13
CA GLU A 277 -8.89 -30.30 -1.74
C GLU A 277 -10.06 -29.65 -2.50
N SER A 278 -9.81 -28.62 -3.30
CA SER A 278 -10.82 -27.96 -4.13
C SER A 278 -10.15 -27.53 -5.42
N PRO A 279 -10.11 -28.38 -6.46
CA PRO A 279 -9.39 -28.07 -7.68
C PRO A 279 -10.02 -26.81 -8.27
N PRO A 280 -9.30 -25.68 -8.27
CA PRO A 280 -9.87 -24.43 -8.72
C PRO A 280 -10.21 -24.54 -10.21
N ASP A 281 -11.33 -23.96 -10.62
CA ASP A 281 -11.41 -23.47 -11.99
C ASP A 281 -10.25 -22.48 -12.25
N THR A 282 -9.89 -22.29 -13.51
CA THR A 282 -8.76 -21.44 -13.90
C THR A 282 -8.91 -20.00 -13.40
N ALA A 283 -10.16 -19.52 -13.26
CA ALA A 283 -10.48 -18.19 -12.75
C ALA A 283 -10.06 -18.04 -11.28
N PHE A 284 -10.33 -19.04 -10.44
CA PHE A 284 -9.94 -19.02 -9.05
C PHE A 284 -8.42 -19.15 -8.87
N GLN A 285 -7.73 -19.97 -9.67
CA GLN A 285 -6.25 -20.02 -9.66
C GLN A 285 -5.63 -18.66 -9.99
N GLU A 286 -6.18 -17.97 -11.00
CA GLU A 286 -5.67 -16.67 -11.43
C GLU A 286 -5.80 -15.64 -10.31
N GLN A 287 -6.96 -15.59 -9.67
CA GLN A 287 -7.22 -14.69 -8.54
C GLN A 287 -6.28 -14.94 -7.36
N LEU A 288 -6.06 -16.21 -7.02
CA LEU A 288 -5.15 -16.57 -5.92
C LEU A 288 -3.69 -16.24 -6.26
N GLY A 289 -3.28 -16.45 -7.52
CA GLY A 289 -1.96 -16.04 -8.02
C GLY A 289 -1.73 -14.54 -7.86
N GLU A 290 -2.72 -13.72 -8.19
CA GLU A 290 -2.66 -12.26 -8.00
C GLU A 290 -2.57 -11.85 -6.53
N VAL A 291 -3.31 -12.51 -5.64
CA VAL A 291 -3.23 -12.26 -4.19
C VAL A 291 -1.81 -12.53 -3.69
N PHE A 292 -1.21 -13.68 -4.02
CA PHE A 292 0.17 -13.97 -3.62
C PHE A 292 1.17 -12.95 -4.17
N ARG A 293 1.02 -12.54 -5.43
CA ARG A 293 1.85 -11.51 -6.04
C ARG A 293 1.75 -10.17 -5.31
N GLN A 294 0.54 -9.76 -4.94
CA GLN A 294 0.31 -8.52 -4.20
C GLN A 294 0.93 -8.57 -2.80
N PHE A 295 0.73 -9.67 -2.06
CA PHE A 295 1.31 -9.83 -0.72
C PHE A 295 2.83 -9.91 -0.75
N ALA A 296 3.44 -10.50 -1.78
CA ALA A 296 4.88 -10.50 -1.93
C ALA A 296 5.46 -9.08 -2.07
N ARG A 297 4.71 -8.15 -2.68
CA ARG A 297 5.08 -6.73 -2.83
C ARG A 297 4.89 -5.91 -1.54
N SER A 298 3.92 -6.27 -0.70
CA SER A 298 3.58 -5.51 0.52
C SER A 298 4.10 -6.13 1.84
N GLY A 299 4.71 -7.32 1.78
CA GLY A 299 5.07 -8.13 2.94
C GLY A 299 6.54 -8.08 3.37
N ASN A 300 6.86 -8.84 4.43
CA ASN A 300 8.22 -9.05 4.94
C ASN A 300 9.13 -9.68 3.86
N PRO A 301 10.29 -9.07 3.52
CA PRO A 301 11.22 -9.56 2.50
C PRO A 301 11.63 -11.04 2.65
N GLN A 302 11.65 -11.58 3.88
CA GLN A 302 12.01 -12.98 4.14
C GLN A 302 11.02 -13.99 3.56
N HIS A 303 9.75 -13.61 3.36
CA HIS A 303 8.70 -14.49 2.84
C HIS A 303 8.29 -14.20 1.40
N SER A 304 8.74 -13.07 0.84
CA SER A 304 8.41 -12.66 -0.53
C SER A 304 8.79 -13.70 -1.59
N PRO A 305 9.98 -14.36 -1.57
CA PRO A 305 10.32 -15.37 -2.57
C PRO A 305 9.37 -16.58 -2.57
N ALA A 306 8.98 -17.08 -1.41
CA ALA A 306 8.07 -18.22 -1.30
C ALA A 306 6.66 -17.90 -1.82
N LEU A 307 6.17 -16.68 -1.60
CA LEU A 307 4.89 -16.21 -2.14
C LEU A 307 4.95 -16.02 -3.66
N LEU A 308 6.07 -15.50 -4.19
CA LEU A 308 6.30 -15.37 -5.63
C LEU A 308 6.35 -16.74 -6.33
N GLU A 309 7.03 -17.74 -5.76
CA GLU A 309 7.05 -19.11 -6.29
C GLU A 309 5.65 -19.74 -6.32
N ARG A 310 4.84 -19.52 -5.28
CA ARG A 310 3.43 -19.98 -5.26
C ARG A 310 2.57 -19.31 -6.33
N SER A 311 2.73 -17.99 -6.50
CA SER A 311 2.07 -17.24 -7.56
C SER A 311 2.46 -17.77 -8.94
N PHE A 312 3.76 -18.01 -9.16
CA PHE A 312 4.29 -18.56 -10.40
C PHE A 312 3.72 -19.95 -10.69
N ALA A 313 3.67 -20.84 -9.69
CA ALA A 313 3.11 -22.19 -9.85
C ALA A 313 1.64 -22.17 -10.30
N LEU A 314 0.83 -21.26 -9.75
CA LEU A 314 -0.57 -21.09 -10.16
C LEU A 314 -0.67 -20.62 -11.61
N PHE A 315 0.02 -19.54 -11.99
CA PHE A 315 -0.03 -19.07 -13.38
C PHE A 315 0.55 -20.08 -14.37
N ASN A 316 1.56 -20.85 -13.99
CA ASN A 316 2.13 -21.93 -14.80
C ASN A 316 1.12 -23.06 -15.05
N ASN A 317 0.32 -23.41 -14.04
CA ASN A 317 -0.77 -24.37 -14.22
C ASN A 317 -1.82 -23.83 -15.22
N ILE A 318 -2.27 -22.58 -15.03
CA ILE A 318 -3.25 -21.96 -15.93
C ILE A 318 -2.70 -21.87 -17.36
N SER A 319 -1.43 -21.49 -17.55
CA SER A 319 -0.85 -21.40 -18.90
C SER A 319 -0.74 -22.76 -19.59
N ARG A 320 -0.61 -23.87 -18.86
CA ARG A 320 -0.66 -25.23 -19.44
C ARG A 320 -2.05 -25.56 -19.96
N LEU A 321 -3.10 -25.11 -19.26
CA LEU A 321 -4.49 -25.31 -19.65
C LEU A 321 -4.96 -24.31 -20.73
N SER A 322 -4.36 -23.12 -20.78
CA SER A 322 -4.70 -22.01 -21.68
C SER A 322 -3.46 -21.44 -22.38
N PRO A 323 -2.79 -22.20 -23.27
CA PRO A 323 -1.47 -21.86 -23.81
C PRO A 323 -1.44 -20.69 -24.81
N ARG A 324 -2.59 -20.08 -25.11
CA ARG A 324 -2.72 -18.91 -25.99
C ARG A 324 -2.92 -17.59 -25.24
N ARG A 325 -2.95 -17.61 -23.90
CA ARG A 325 -3.09 -16.40 -23.07
C ARG A 325 -1.74 -15.72 -22.87
N ALA A 326 -1.43 -14.71 -23.70
CA ALA A 326 -0.17 -13.97 -23.67
C ALA A 326 0.10 -13.31 -22.30
N ASP A 327 -0.95 -12.74 -21.68
CA ASP A 327 -0.87 -12.04 -20.40
C ASP A 327 -0.37 -12.93 -19.24
N LEU A 328 -0.66 -14.23 -19.25
CA LEU A 328 -0.17 -15.16 -18.22
C LEU A 328 1.34 -15.34 -18.32
N TYR A 329 1.89 -15.43 -19.54
CA TYR A 329 3.33 -15.52 -19.75
C TYR A 329 4.04 -14.21 -19.37
N ALA A 330 3.42 -13.05 -19.62
CA ALA A 330 3.95 -11.77 -19.15
C ALA A 330 3.99 -11.70 -17.61
N LYS A 331 2.90 -12.11 -16.93
CA LYS A 331 2.87 -12.21 -15.45
C LYS A 331 3.95 -13.15 -14.91
N GLN A 332 4.16 -14.30 -15.57
CA GLN A 332 5.24 -15.23 -15.22
C GLN A 332 6.61 -14.58 -15.39
N GLY A 333 6.85 -13.85 -16.49
CA GLY A 333 8.10 -13.13 -16.73
C GLY A 333 8.44 -12.14 -15.62
N GLU A 334 7.45 -11.33 -15.18
CA GLU A 334 7.63 -10.42 -14.05
C GLU A 334 7.96 -11.16 -12.74
N LEU A 335 7.28 -12.27 -12.45
CA LEU A 335 7.53 -13.06 -11.25
C LEU A 335 8.93 -13.67 -11.26
N LEU A 336 9.36 -14.20 -12.40
CA LEU A 336 10.68 -14.80 -12.58
C LEU A 336 11.81 -13.77 -12.43
N LEU A 337 11.62 -12.53 -12.89
CA LEU A 337 12.57 -11.45 -12.61
C LEU A 337 12.71 -11.18 -11.12
N ASN A 338 11.59 -11.10 -10.38
CA ASN A 338 11.62 -10.89 -8.93
C ASN A 338 12.21 -12.10 -8.16
N LEU A 339 12.19 -13.28 -8.76
CA LEU A 339 12.85 -14.49 -8.26
C LEU A 339 14.33 -14.60 -8.68
N ASN A 340 14.89 -13.56 -9.33
CA ASN A 340 16.25 -13.54 -9.86
C ASN A 340 16.53 -14.66 -10.88
N ARG A 341 15.54 -14.97 -11.75
CA ARG A 341 15.59 -15.98 -12.82
C ARG A 341 15.42 -15.32 -14.20
N PRO A 342 16.37 -14.49 -14.64
CA PRO A 342 16.21 -13.65 -15.84
C PRO A 342 16.11 -14.44 -17.14
N ARG A 343 16.81 -15.58 -17.26
CA ARG A 343 16.75 -16.47 -18.44
C ARG A 343 15.35 -17.04 -18.67
N ASP A 344 14.72 -17.49 -17.59
CA ASP A 344 13.36 -18.03 -17.63
C ASP A 344 12.37 -16.89 -17.91
N ALA A 345 12.58 -15.73 -17.29
CA ALA A 345 11.76 -14.54 -17.52
C ALA A 345 11.80 -14.10 -18.99
N ARG A 346 12.98 -14.08 -19.62
CA ARG A 346 13.14 -13.77 -21.05
C ARG A 346 12.32 -14.72 -21.91
N THR A 347 12.39 -16.02 -21.60
CA THR A 347 11.63 -17.05 -22.32
C THR A 347 10.11 -16.81 -22.21
N ALA A 348 9.63 -16.45 -21.01
CA ALA A 348 8.23 -16.13 -20.78
C ALA A 348 7.79 -14.85 -21.52
N PHE A 349 8.56 -13.76 -21.47
CA PHE A 349 8.23 -12.53 -22.19
C PHE A 349 8.28 -12.69 -23.70
N LEU A 350 9.27 -13.41 -24.24
CA LEU A 350 9.31 -13.73 -25.67
C LEU A 350 8.11 -14.58 -26.09
N ARG A 351 7.65 -15.49 -25.23
CA ARG A 351 6.43 -16.25 -25.49
C ARG A 351 5.19 -15.37 -25.46
N ALA A 352 5.10 -14.43 -24.52
CA ALA A 352 4.00 -13.46 -24.45
C ALA A 352 3.94 -12.59 -25.71
N SER A 353 5.09 -12.04 -26.14
CA SER A 353 5.19 -11.19 -27.32
C SER A 353 4.93 -11.92 -28.63
N GLN A 354 5.25 -13.22 -28.72
CA GLN A 354 4.88 -14.06 -29.87
C GLN A 354 3.37 -14.33 -29.97
N LEU A 355 2.66 -14.37 -28.83
CA LEU A 355 1.23 -14.65 -28.78
C LEU A 355 0.39 -13.39 -29.03
N ASP A 356 0.92 -12.22 -28.71
CA ASP A 356 0.28 -10.92 -28.86
C ASP A 356 1.35 -9.86 -29.19
N ASP A 357 1.65 -9.73 -30.48
CA ASP A 357 2.73 -8.87 -30.99
C ASP A 357 2.37 -7.38 -30.92
N ASP A 358 1.07 -7.06 -30.89
CA ASP A 358 0.52 -5.70 -30.84
C ASP A 358 0.67 -5.04 -29.46
N ARG A 359 1.13 -5.79 -28.45
CA ARG A 359 1.39 -5.29 -27.08
C ARG A 359 2.88 -4.98 -26.89
N PRO A 360 3.32 -3.72 -27.12
CA PRO A 360 4.72 -3.34 -26.99
C PRO A 360 5.28 -3.56 -25.57
N GLU A 361 4.44 -3.64 -24.54
CA GLU A 361 4.84 -3.90 -23.16
C GLU A 361 5.49 -5.29 -22.98
N TYR A 362 5.05 -6.30 -23.73
CA TYR A 362 5.64 -7.65 -23.65
C TYR A 362 7.04 -7.69 -24.25
N HIS A 363 7.22 -6.97 -25.36
CA HIS A 363 8.54 -6.76 -25.97
C HIS A 363 9.47 -5.96 -25.06
N LEU A 364 8.95 -4.94 -24.38
CA LEU A 364 9.70 -4.18 -23.38
C LEU A 364 10.16 -5.07 -22.22
N GLY A 365 9.29 -5.97 -21.73
CA GLY A 365 9.65 -6.99 -20.75
C GLY A 365 10.81 -7.87 -21.23
N ALA A 366 10.74 -8.38 -22.46
CA ALA A 366 11.82 -9.15 -23.06
C ALA A 366 13.13 -8.35 -23.17
N ALA A 367 13.08 -7.10 -23.64
CA ALA A 367 14.25 -6.24 -23.74
C ALA A 367 14.88 -5.97 -22.35
N HIS A 368 14.07 -5.70 -21.33
CA HIS A 368 14.58 -5.54 -19.96
C HIS A 368 15.25 -6.81 -19.43
N THR A 369 14.69 -7.99 -19.69
CA THR A 369 15.36 -9.25 -19.32
C THR A 369 16.70 -9.41 -20.04
N MET A 370 16.76 -9.06 -21.33
CA MET A 370 18.00 -9.09 -22.11
C MET A 370 19.04 -8.11 -21.54
N LEU A 371 18.65 -6.91 -21.14
CA LEU A 371 19.55 -5.95 -20.48
C LEU A 371 20.07 -6.46 -19.13
N TYR A 372 19.23 -7.10 -18.32
CA TYR A 372 19.65 -7.74 -17.08
C TYR A 372 20.69 -8.84 -17.34
N GLU A 373 20.52 -9.57 -18.44
CA GLU A 373 21.46 -10.57 -18.93
C GLU A 373 22.62 -9.99 -19.75
N ARG A 374 22.72 -8.65 -19.86
CA ARG A 374 23.76 -7.91 -20.60
C ARG A 374 23.79 -8.19 -22.11
N LEU A 375 22.68 -8.70 -22.67
CA LEU A 375 22.46 -8.87 -24.10
C LEU A 375 22.03 -7.53 -24.72
N TYR A 376 22.94 -6.56 -24.76
CA TYR A 376 22.62 -5.19 -25.13
C TYR A 376 22.15 -5.04 -26.58
N GLU A 377 22.82 -5.65 -27.56
CA GLU A 377 22.47 -5.48 -28.97
C GLU A 377 21.07 -6.01 -29.33
N PRO A 378 20.67 -7.24 -28.93
CA PRO A 378 19.28 -7.69 -29.11
C PRO A 378 18.26 -6.79 -28.38
N ALA A 379 18.60 -6.31 -27.18
CA ALA A 379 17.72 -5.41 -26.44
C ALA A 379 17.53 -4.07 -27.16
N ILE A 380 18.61 -3.47 -27.66
CA ILE A 380 18.59 -2.21 -28.43
C ILE A 380 17.67 -2.34 -29.65
N GLN A 381 17.80 -3.43 -30.42
CA GLN A 381 16.94 -3.66 -31.59
C GLN A 381 15.46 -3.69 -31.23
N ILE A 382 15.09 -4.36 -30.13
CA ILE A 382 13.69 -4.39 -29.66
C ILE A 382 13.25 -3.01 -29.19
N LEU A 383 14.07 -2.32 -28.38
CA LEU A 383 13.75 -1.01 -27.81
C LEU A 383 13.58 0.06 -28.90
N GLU A 384 14.44 0.10 -29.92
CA GLU A 384 14.31 0.99 -31.07
C GLU A 384 12.99 0.74 -31.82
N ARG A 385 12.62 -0.53 -31.99
CA ARG A 385 11.38 -0.93 -32.66
C ARG A 385 10.12 -0.51 -31.90
N ILE A 386 10.12 -0.62 -30.57
CA ILE A 386 8.92 -0.33 -29.74
C ILE A 386 8.84 1.11 -29.24
N LYS A 387 9.95 1.86 -29.19
CA LYS A 387 9.97 3.30 -28.84
C LYS A 387 8.86 4.10 -29.54
N PRO A 388 8.63 4.01 -30.87
CA PRO A 388 7.59 4.80 -31.53
C PRO A 388 6.16 4.35 -31.20
N LEU A 389 5.96 3.18 -30.58
CA LEU A 389 4.64 2.64 -30.22
C LEU A 389 4.12 3.19 -28.90
N PHE A 390 4.99 3.77 -28.06
CA PHE A 390 4.59 4.36 -26.80
C PHE A 390 4.34 5.86 -26.94
N THR A 391 3.30 6.36 -26.27
CA THR A 391 3.03 7.79 -26.17
C THR A 391 4.19 8.49 -25.44
N PRO A 392 4.76 9.58 -25.98
CA PRO A 392 5.77 10.36 -25.27
C PRO A 392 5.31 10.74 -23.86
N LYS A 393 6.23 10.68 -22.89
CA LYS A 393 5.98 10.89 -21.44
C LYS A 393 5.13 9.83 -20.73
N SER A 394 4.68 8.77 -21.41
CA SER A 394 4.08 7.62 -20.72
C SER A 394 5.14 6.86 -19.92
N GLU A 395 4.74 6.18 -18.84
CA GLU A 395 5.65 5.38 -18.01
C GLU A 395 6.46 4.36 -18.85
N PHE A 396 5.82 3.73 -19.85
CA PHE A 396 6.47 2.78 -20.74
C PHE A 396 7.45 3.43 -21.72
N TYR A 397 7.12 4.63 -22.23
CA TYR A 397 8.06 5.43 -23.02
C TYR A 397 9.29 5.80 -22.20
N GLU A 398 9.08 6.27 -20.96
CA GLU A 398 10.18 6.66 -20.08
C GLU A 398 11.11 5.50 -19.77
N LYS A 399 10.54 4.33 -19.44
CA LYS A 399 11.29 3.08 -19.23
C LYS A 399 12.07 2.65 -20.46
N THR A 400 11.45 2.76 -21.64
CA THR A 400 12.06 2.39 -22.91
C THR A 400 13.24 3.30 -23.23
N MET A 401 13.08 4.62 -23.08
CA MET A 401 14.14 5.60 -23.34
C MET A 401 15.30 5.46 -22.36
N LEU A 402 15.02 5.24 -21.07
CA LEU A 402 16.05 5.00 -20.05
C LEU A 402 16.87 3.74 -20.39
N SER A 403 16.17 2.63 -20.66
CA SER A 403 16.78 1.36 -21.04
C SER A 403 17.60 1.46 -22.33
N LEU A 404 17.11 2.19 -23.33
CA LEU A 404 17.80 2.37 -24.60
C LEU A 404 19.06 3.23 -24.44
N GLY A 405 18.98 4.35 -23.72
CA GLY A 405 20.12 5.22 -23.44
C GLY A 405 21.22 4.49 -22.66
N ASN A 406 20.82 3.74 -21.62
CA ASN A 406 21.75 2.93 -20.82
C ASN A 406 22.38 1.80 -21.65
N ALA A 407 21.62 1.15 -22.53
CA ALA A 407 22.15 0.12 -23.42
C ALA A 407 23.16 0.69 -24.42
N TYR A 408 22.88 1.84 -25.04
CA TYR A 408 23.84 2.51 -25.92
C TYR A 408 25.12 2.91 -25.19
N SER A 409 24.99 3.41 -23.96
CA SER A 409 26.17 3.80 -23.18
C SER A 409 27.00 2.59 -22.75
N ALA A 410 26.36 1.48 -22.40
CA ALA A 410 27.03 0.22 -22.07
C ALA A 410 27.77 -0.41 -23.27
N THR A 411 27.30 -0.17 -24.51
CA THR A 411 27.96 -0.63 -25.74
C THR A 411 28.94 0.37 -26.33
N GLY A 412 29.19 1.50 -25.66
CA GLY A 412 30.09 2.56 -26.14
C GLY A 412 29.52 3.37 -27.32
N GLN A 413 28.23 3.21 -27.65
CA GLN A 413 27.50 4.03 -28.62
C GLN A 413 27.14 5.39 -28.01
N ASN A 414 28.15 6.09 -27.49
CA ASN A 414 27.99 7.21 -26.58
C ASN A 414 27.23 8.40 -27.18
N GLU A 415 27.42 8.68 -28.48
CA GLU A 415 26.66 9.74 -29.16
C GLU A 415 25.15 9.45 -29.17
N LYS A 416 24.76 8.19 -29.42
CA LYS A 416 23.35 7.79 -29.38
C LYS A 416 22.80 7.84 -27.96
N ALA A 417 23.58 7.43 -26.96
CA ALA A 417 23.20 7.53 -25.55
C ALA A 417 22.94 9.00 -25.17
N ARG A 418 23.89 9.91 -25.47
CA ARG A 418 23.76 11.34 -25.18
C ARG A 418 22.53 11.95 -25.85
N ARG A 419 22.33 11.68 -27.15
CA ARG A 419 21.13 12.14 -27.87
C ARG A 419 19.85 11.63 -27.22
N THR A 420 19.79 10.34 -26.87
CA THR A 420 18.62 9.72 -26.23
C THR A 420 18.31 10.37 -24.88
N PHE A 421 19.32 10.63 -24.05
CA PHE A 421 19.12 11.30 -22.77
C PHE A 421 18.75 12.78 -22.93
N HIS A 422 19.35 13.52 -23.87
CA HIS A 422 18.94 14.89 -24.15
C HIS A 422 17.48 14.97 -24.60
N GLU A 423 17.06 14.14 -25.56
CA GLU A 423 15.65 14.03 -25.99
C GLU A 423 14.73 13.73 -24.79
N SER A 424 15.18 12.88 -23.86
CA SER A 424 14.39 12.49 -22.68
C SER A 424 14.31 13.60 -21.62
N ILE A 425 15.38 14.37 -21.43
CA ILE A 425 15.41 15.53 -20.52
C ILE A 425 14.47 16.62 -21.03
N GLU A 426 14.42 16.86 -22.35
CA GLU A 426 13.48 17.82 -22.94
C GLU A 426 12.03 17.37 -22.79
N ALA A 427 11.75 16.07 -22.97
CA ALA A 427 10.42 15.52 -22.87
C ALA A 427 9.88 15.47 -21.43
N SER A 428 10.73 15.05 -20.48
CA SER A 428 10.39 14.89 -19.06
C SER A 428 11.42 15.62 -18.18
N PRO A 429 11.37 16.97 -18.12
CA PRO A 429 12.37 17.76 -17.40
C PRO A 429 12.48 17.43 -15.92
N ASP A 430 11.40 16.94 -15.29
CA ASP A 430 11.33 16.62 -13.87
C ASP A 430 12.01 15.29 -13.52
N ASN A 431 12.20 14.39 -14.49
CA ASN A 431 12.81 13.08 -14.26
C ASN A 431 14.32 13.22 -14.08
N THR A 432 14.81 12.95 -12.86
CA THR A 432 16.22 13.09 -12.47
C THR A 432 17.11 11.94 -12.93
N ASN A 433 16.54 10.83 -13.43
CA ASN A 433 17.34 9.68 -13.88
C ASN A 433 18.05 9.96 -15.21
N TYR A 434 17.41 10.69 -16.13
CA TYR A 434 18.04 11.04 -17.40
C TYR A 434 19.30 11.91 -17.28
N PRO A 435 19.31 13.02 -16.51
CA PRO A 435 20.54 13.78 -16.31
C PRO A 435 21.60 13.00 -15.52
N PHE A 436 21.19 12.11 -14.60
CA PHE A 436 22.11 11.20 -13.90
C PHE A 436 22.81 10.24 -14.87
N ASP A 437 22.04 9.51 -15.69
CA ASP A 437 22.60 8.54 -16.64
C ASP A 437 23.39 9.21 -17.78
N LEU A 438 23.06 10.46 -18.13
CA LEU A 438 23.87 11.28 -19.03
C LEU A 438 25.24 11.61 -18.42
N ALA A 439 25.30 11.96 -17.13
CA ALA A 439 26.57 12.20 -16.44
C ALA A 439 27.40 10.92 -16.29
N GLU A 440 26.78 9.77 -15.99
CA GLU A 440 27.44 8.45 -16.03
C GLU A 440 27.94 8.10 -17.45
N THR A 441 27.23 8.53 -18.49
CA THR A 441 27.69 8.38 -19.88
C THR A 441 28.98 9.17 -20.13
N TYR A 442 29.07 10.40 -19.61
CA TYR A 442 30.29 11.19 -19.68
C TYR A 442 31.47 10.56 -18.91
N ILE A 443 31.21 9.93 -17.76
CA ILE A 443 32.23 9.12 -17.06
C ILE A 443 32.78 8.02 -17.97
N ARG A 444 31.90 7.26 -18.66
CA ARG A 444 32.34 6.18 -19.57
C ARG A 444 33.10 6.69 -20.79
N GLU A 445 32.83 7.92 -21.23
CA GLU A 445 33.60 8.62 -22.26
C GLU A 445 34.96 9.12 -21.74
N GLY A 446 35.21 9.10 -20.43
CA GLY A 446 36.37 9.75 -19.81
C GLY A 446 36.27 11.28 -19.79
N ASN A 447 35.08 11.84 -19.99
CA ASN A 447 34.83 13.28 -19.96
C ASN A 447 34.43 13.73 -18.55
N TRP A 448 35.42 13.73 -17.65
CA TRP A 448 35.23 13.97 -16.22
C TRP A 448 34.63 15.35 -15.92
N ASP A 449 35.04 16.39 -16.65
CA ASP A 449 34.53 17.75 -16.46
C ASP A 449 33.02 17.84 -16.72
N LYS A 450 32.55 17.31 -17.85
CA LYS A 450 31.11 17.31 -18.18
C LYS A 450 30.31 16.43 -17.23
N ALA A 451 30.88 15.32 -16.77
CA ALA A 451 30.24 14.49 -15.76
C ALA A 451 30.06 15.26 -14.45
N ALA A 452 31.12 15.94 -13.98
CA ALA A 452 31.07 16.78 -12.79
C ALA A 452 30.01 17.90 -12.92
N ASP A 453 29.97 18.62 -14.05
CA ASP A 453 28.96 19.64 -14.31
C ASP A 453 27.53 19.07 -14.28
N GLY A 454 27.32 17.91 -14.91
CA GLY A 454 26.03 17.23 -14.94
C GLY A 454 25.54 16.83 -13.55
N PHE A 455 26.39 16.16 -12.75
CA PHE A 455 26.02 15.81 -11.37
C PHE A 455 25.84 17.04 -10.49
N ARG A 456 26.69 18.07 -10.62
CA ARG A 456 26.60 19.32 -9.86
C ARG A 456 25.25 20.02 -10.10
N ALA A 457 24.78 20.07 -11.34
CA ALA A 457 23.46 20.59 -11.68
C ALA A 457 22.30 19.73 -11.13
N LEU A 458 22.54 18.43 -10.90
CA LEU A 458 21.54 17.48 -10.40
C LEU A 458 21.37 17.54 -8.88
N VAL A 459 22.43 17.79 -8.10
CA VAL A 459 22.42 17.86 -6.63
C VAL A 459 21.19 18.60 -6.04
N PRO A 460 20.88 19.86 -6.42
CA PRO A 460 19.76 20.59 -5.82
C PRO A 460 18.40 19.96 -6.12
N ARG A 461 18.28 19.14 -7.17
CA ARG A 461 17.04 18.49 -7.58
C ARG A 461 16.75 17.20 -6.81
N VAL A 462 17.80 16.55 -6.31
CA VAL A 462 17.71 15.29 -5.54
C VAL A 462 17.91 15.48 -4.04
N GLU A 463 18.08 16.71 -3.57
CA GLU A 463 18.38 17.06 -2.18
C GLU A 463 17.42 16.43 -1.14
N LYS A 464 16.16 16.20 -1.53
CA LYS A 464 15.13 15.61 -0.66
C LYS A 464 15.08 14.08 -0.67
N ASP A 465 15.83 13.43 -1.56
CA ASP A 465 15.94 11.98 -1.66
C ASP A 465 17.35 11.55 -1.25
N PRO A 466 17.54 11.03 -0.02
CA PRO A 466 18.88 10.65 0.48
C PRO A 466 19.58 9.59 -0.36
N ILE A 467 18.83 8.71 -1.04
CA ILE A 467 19.41 7.64 -1.86
C ILE A 467 19.93 8.24 -3.16
N ALA A 468 19.10 8.99 -3.87
CA ALA A 468 19.49 9.65 -5.11
C ALA A 468 20.58 10.72 -4.89
N LEU A 469 20.49 11.47 -3.80
CA LEU A 469 21.54 12.43 -3.39
C LEU A 469 22.86 11.71 -3.13
N GLY A 470 22.82 10.56 -2.45
CA GLY A 470 24.03 9.78 -2.17
C GLY A 470 24.74 9.33 -3.46
N GLN A 471 23.98 8.75 -4.39
CA GLN A 471 24.50 8.32 -5.70
C GLN A 471 25.05 9.49 -6.52
N THR A 472 24.35 10.64 -6.52
CA THR A 472 24.76 11.85 -7.24
C THR A 472 26.04 12.44 -6.67
N LEU A 473 26.18 12.49 -5.33
CA LEU A 473 27.39 12.97 -4.67
C LEU A 473 28.59 12.06 -4.94
N TYR A 474 28.37 10.74 -4.98
CA TYR A 474 29.41 9.78 -5.34
C TYR A 474 29.90 9.99 -6.78
N GLY A 475 28.98 10.09 -7.75
CA GLY A 475 29.31 10.37 -9.15
C GLY A 475 30.06 11.70 -9.32
N LEU A 476 29.58 12.76 -8.65
CA LEU A 476 30.22 14.08 -8.65
C LEU A 476 31.64 14.03 -8.08
N ALA A 477 31.82 13.45 -6.90
CA ALA A 477 33.12 13.44 -6.22
C ALA A 477 34.17 12.68 -7.02
N ARG A 478 33.83 11.52 -7.60
CA ARG A 478 34.74 10.79 -8.49
C ARG A 478 35.08 11.56 -9.76
N SER A 479 34.10 12.23 -10.35
CA SER A 479 34.33 13.03 -11.56
C SER A 479 35.28 14.21 -11.28
N LEU A 480 35.09 14.88 -10.13
CA LEU A 480 35.96 15.98 -9.67
C LEU A 480 37.39 15.52 -9.38
N GLU A 481 37.56 14.34 -8.78
CA GLU A 481 38.89 13.80 -8.53
C GLU A 481 39.64 13.58 -9.86
N ARG A 482 38.98 12.93 -10.83
CA ARG A 482 39.56 12.64 -12.14
C ARG A 482 39.76 13.88 -13.01
N SER A 483 39.06 14.98 -12.75
CA SER A 483 39.33 16.29 -13.36
C SER A 483 40.41 17.11 -12.62
N GLY A 484 40.95 16.60 -11.51
CA GLY A 484 42.00 17.26 -10.73
C GLY A 484 41.49 18.18 -9.61
N GLU A 485 40.18 18.32 -9.43
CA GLU A 485 39.52 19.14 -8.41
C GLU A 485 39.41 18.42 -7.05
N PHE A 486 40.56 18.08 -6.48
CA PHE A 486 40.65 17.27 -5.27
C PHE A 486 39.90 17.83 -4.05
N ASP A 487 40.10 19.10 -3.72
CA ASP A 487 39.49 19.68 -2.52
C ASP A 487 37.96 19.70 -2.61
N GLU A 488 37.39 19.85 -3.81
CA GLU A 488 35.94 19.78 -4.03
C GLU A 488 35.44 18.33 -3.93
N SER A 489 36.18 17.39 -4.53
CA SER A 489 35.90 15.97 -4.42
C SER A 489 35.81 15.51 -2.95
N VAL A 490 36.80 15.88 -2.13
CA VAL A 490 36.84 15.57 -0.69
C VAL A 490 35.58 16.10 0.02
N ARG A 491 35.18 17.35 -0.23
CA ARG A 491 33.97 17.92 0.38
C ARG A 491 32.70 17.13 0.03
N HIS A 492 32.58 16.67 -1.22
CA HIS A 492 31.42 15.89 -1.65
C HIS A 492 31.42 14.46 -1.09
N PHE A 493 32.58 13.80 -1.00
CA PHE A 493 32.70 12.52 -0.30
C PHE A 493 32.40 12.63 1.20
N GLU A 494 32.93 13.66 1.88
CA GLU A 494 32.63 13.90 3.30
C GLU A 494 31.14 14.17 3.51
N ARG A 495 30.50 14.93 2.60
CA ARG A 495 29.04 15.12 2.62
C ARG A 495 28.29 13.81 2.42
N LEU A 496 28.70 12.98 1.46
CA LEU A 496 28.11 11.64 1.24
C LEU A 496 28.22 10.77 2.50
N LEU A 497 29.40 10.71 3.13
CA LEU A 497 29.64 9.92 4.33
C LEU A 497 28.91 10.48 5.56
N SER A 498 28.57 11.77 5.60
CA SER A 498 27.71 12.32 6.64
C SER A 498 26.26 11.81 6.54
N LEU A 499 25.79 11.51 5.32
CA LEU A 499 24.45 10.98 5.04
C LEU A 499 24.41 9.45 5.17
N HIS A 500 25.46 8.79 4.65
CA HIS A 500 25.60 7.34 4.61
C HIS A 500 26.95 6.92 5.19
N PRO A 501 27.09 6.87 6.53
CA PRO A 501 28.39 6.64 7.18
C PRO A 501 29.09 5.36 6.73
N ASN A 502 28.34 4.32 6.37
CA ASN A 502 28.86 3.00 6.03
C ASN A 502 28.83 2.74 4.51
N HIS A 503 28.85 3.78 3.68
CA HIS A 503 28.95 3.62 2.23
C HIS A 503 30.36 3.12 1.85
N ALA A 504 30.53 1.80 1.72
CA ALA A 504 31.82 1.14 1.55
C ALA A 504 32.66 1.71 0.40
N ASP A 505 32.06 1.89 -0.78
CA ASP A 505 32.80 2.41 -1.94
C ASP A 505 33.29 3.85 -1.75
N ALA A 506 32.52 4.69 -1.05
CA ALA A 506 32.89 6.08 -0.77
C ALA A 506 33.99 6.17 0.29
N LEU A 507 33.91 5.31 1.31
CA LEU A 507 34.97 5.14 2.32
C LEU A 507 36.28 4.71 1.65
N ASN A 508 36.21 3.71 0.77
CA ASN A 508 37.38 3.24 0.05
C ASN A 508 37.95 4.29 -0.90
N TYR A 509 37.11 4.92 -1.74
CA TYR A 509 37.55 5.96 -2.67
C TYR A 509 38.24 7.12 -1.96
N LEU A 510 37.61 7.68 -0.92
CA LEU A 510 38.19 8.80 -0.18
C LEU A 510 39.50 8.40 0.53
N GLY A 511 39.53 7.19 1.11
CA GLY A 511 40.75 6.67 1.73
C GLY A 511 41.88 6.44 0.73
N TYR A 512 41.57 5.86 -0.44
CA TYR A 512 42.54 5.67 -1.51
C TYR A 512 43.09 7.01 -2.02
N MET A 513 42.22 8.00 -2.26
CA MET A 513 42.62 9.35 -2.66
C MET A 513 43.60 10.00 -1.68
N PHE A 514 43.39 9.81 -0.37
CA PHE A 514 44.30 10.27 0.66
C PHE A 514 45.64 9.51 0.64
N ALA A 515 45.58 8.20 0.47
CA ALA A 515 46.77 7.36 0.36
C ALA A 515 47.64 7.72 -0.85
N GLU A 516 47.04 7.84 -2.03
CA GLU A 516 47.71 8.17 -3.29
C GLU A 516 48.46 9.51 -3.22
N ARG A 517 47.93 10.48 -2.48
CA ARG A 517 48.58 11.78 -2.25
C ARG A 517 49.47 11.85 -1.02
N GLY A 518 49.56 10.78 -0.23
CA GLY A 518 50.35 10.75 1.01
C GLY A 518 49.83 11.68 2.11
N VAL A 519 48.55 12.05 2.08
CA VAL A 519 47.92 12.99 3.04
C VAL A 519 46.90 12.27 3.91
N ARG A 520 46.65 12.78 5.14
CA ARG A 520 45.60 12.25 6.05
C ARG A 520 45.62 10.71 6.19
N LEU A 521 46.80 10.08 6.17
CA LEU A 521 46.97 8.61 6.09
C LEU A 521 46.28 7.84 7.23
N GLY A 522 46.20 8.43 8.43
CA GLY A 522 45.46 7.81 9.55
C GLY A 522 43.95 7.77 9.33
N GLU A 523 43.38 8.78 8.64
CA GLU A 523 41.97 8.78 8.26
C GLU A 523 41.73 7.81 7.10
N ALA A 524 42.65 7.76 6.12
CA ALA A 524 42.61 6.80 5.03
C ALA A 524 42.54 5.35 5.56
N GLU A 525 43.42 5.00 6.50
CA GLU A 525 43.43 3.70 7.17
C GLU A 525 42.08 3.40 7.83
N ASN A 526 41.49 4.37 8.54
CA ASN A 526 40.21 4.20 9.22
C ASN A 526 39.07 3.95 8.21
N PHE A 527 38.98 4.78 7.17
CA PHE A 527 37.92 4.65 6.18
C PHE A 527 38.00 3.31 5.44
N ILE A 528 39.17 2.91 4.97
CA ILE A 528 39.32 1.65 4.22
C ILE A 528 39.07 0.44 5.14
N LYS A 529 39.50 0.48 6.41
CA LYS A 529 39.14 -0.59 7.38
C LYS A 529 37.63 -0.73 7.54
N ARG A 530 36.89 0.37 7.61
CA ARG A 530 35.43 0.35 7.67
C ARG A 530 34.78 -0.14 6.37
N ALA A 531 35.39 0.12 5.21
CA ALA A 531 34.96 -0.49 3.95
C ALA A 531 35.15 -2.02 3.98
N LEU A 532 36.30 -2.51 4.49
CA LEU A 532 36.60 -3.93 4.68
C LEU A 532 35.69 -4.64 5.69
N GLU A 533 35.06 -3.93 6.63
CA GLU A 533 34.02 -4.53 7.48
C GLU A 533 32.81 -4.99 6.68
N SER A 534 32.52 -4.36 5.54
CA SER A 534 31.40 -4.74 4.65
C SER A 534 31.74 -5.93 3.75
N ASP A 535 32.97 -5.96 3.24
CA ASP A 535 33.49 -7.05 2.42
C ASP A 535 34.98 -7.27 2.73
N PRO A 536 35.30 -8.20 3.65
CA PRO A 536 36.68 -8.44 4.08
C PRO A 536 37.60 -9.00 2.99
N ASN A 537 37.04 -9.51 1.89
CA ASN A 537 37.78 -10.13 0.80
C ASN A 537 37.75 -9.29 -0.48
N ASN A 538 37.29 -8.04 -0.41
CA ASN A 538 37.28 -7.16 -1.56
C ASN A 538 38.70 -6.82 -2.02
N GLY A 539 39.07 -7.22 -3.24
CA GLY A 539 40.42 -7.01 -3.78
C GLY A 539 40.84 -5.54 -3.80
N ALA A 540 39.95 -4.64 -4.23
CA ALA A 540 40.23 -3.21 -4.30
C ALA A 540 40.41 -2.56 -2.91
N TYR A 541 39.66 -3.01 -1.90
CA TYR A 541 39.79 -2.47 -0.55
C TYR A 541 41.06 -2.97 0.14
N LEU A 542 41.43 -4.23 -0.10
CA LEU A 542 42.69 -4.80 0.37
C LEU A 542 43.89 -4.08 -0.25
N ASP A 543 43.84 -3.81 -1.55
CA ASP A 543 44.85 -3.02 -2.27
C ASP A 543 44.97 -1.60 -1.69
N SER A 544 43.85 -0.90 -1.54
CA SER A 544 43.83 0.46 -0.98
C SER A 544 44.45 0.52 0.43
N LEU A 545 44.16 -0.46 1.29
CA LEU A 545 44.77 -0.53 2.63
C LEU A 545 46.25 -0.91 2.57
N GLY A 546 46.62 -1.79 1.64
CA GLY A 546 48.01 -2.11 1.35
C GLY A 546 48.80 -0.87 0.94
N TRP A 547 48.21 -0.03 0.10
CA TRP A 547 48.77 1.23 -0.36
C TRP A 547 48.95 2.24 0.78
N VAL A 548 47.97 2.35 1.71
CA VAL A 548 48.15 3.14 2.94
C VAL A 548 49.37 2.67 3.74
N TYR A 549 49.53 1.35 3.94
CA TYR A 549 50.69 0.84 4.68
C TYR A 549 52.01 1.06 3.94
N PHE A 550 52.01 0.99 2.61
CA PHE A 550 53.18 1.35 1.80
C PHE A 550 53.57 2.82 2.03
N GLN A 551 52.61 3.74 1.98
CA GLN A 551 52.82 5.18 2.18
C GLN A 551 53.28 5.53 3.62
N THR A 552 52.88 4.72 4.61
CA THR A 552 53.36 4.86 6.00
C THR A 552 54.67 4.12 6.30
N GLY A 553 55.24 3.41 5.32
CA GLY A 553 56.50 2.67 5.44
C GLY A 553 56.38 1.28 6.08
N ASP A 554 55.18 0.79 6.38
CA ASP A 554 54.97 -0.58 6.85
C ASP A 554 54.87 -1.56 5.66
N TYR A 555 56.00 -1.74 4.99
CA TYR A 555 56.07 -2.54 3.76
C TYR A 555 55.72 -4.02 3.98
N ARG A 556 55.88 -4.54 5.22
CA ARG A 556 55.50 -5.92 5.55
C ARG A 556 53.98 -6.08 5.47
N ARG A 557 53.22 -5.21 6.16
CA ARG A 557 51.76 -5.24 6.10
C ARG A 557 51.24 -4.91 4.70
N ALA A 558 51.90 -3.99 3.99
CA ALA A 558 51.56 -3.68 2.60
C ALA A 558 51.68 -4.91 1.70
N GLN A 559 52.82 -5.62 1.73
CA GLN A 559 53.04 -6.83 0.94
C GLN A 559 52.01 -7.93 1.24
N GLU A 560 51.70 -8.18 2.52
CA GLU A 560 50.71 -9.19 2.93
C GLU A 560 49.30 -8.87 2.37
N LEU A 561 48.90 -7.60 2.36
CA LEU A 561 47.58 -7.19 1.84
C LEU A 561 47.53 -7.19 0.32
N LEU A 562 48.57 -6.69 -0.35
CA LEU A 562 48.65 -6.68 -1.82
C LEU A 562 48.62 -8.11 -2.39
N GLN A 563 49.31 -9.06 -1.74
CA GLN A 563 49.23 -10.47 -2.13
C GLN A 563 47.82 -11.05 -1.97
N LYS A 564 47.09 -10.68 -0.91
CA LYS A 564 45.69 -11.07 -0.74
C LYS A 564 44.80 -10.42 -1.81
N ALA A 565 45.01 -9.14 -2.10
CA ALA A 565 44.27 -8.41 -3.12
C ALA A 565 44.41 -9.09 -4.50
N ILE A 566 45.64 -9.41 -4.91
CA ILE A 566 45.95 -10.18 -6.14
C ILE A 566 45.17 -11.50 -6.16
N ALA A 567 45.27 -12.29 -5.08
CA ALA A 567 44.64 -13.60 -5.02
C ALA A 567 43.10 -13.52 -5.16
N GLN A 568 42.48 -12.51 -4.57
CA GLN A 568 41.03 -12.28 -4.68
C GLN A 568 40.64 -11.81 -6.07
N GLU A 569 41.33 -10.82 -6.63
CA GLU A 569 41.00 -10.27 -7.96
C GLU A 569 41.20 -11.32 -9.06
N GLU A 570 42.27 -12.13 -9.00
CA GLU A 570 42.45 -13.27 -9.91
C GLU A 570 41.34 -14.32 -9.75
N ALA A 571 40.92 -14.62 -8.52
CA ALA A 571 39.84 -15.57 -8.28
C ALA A 571 38.50 -15.05 -8.83
N GLU A 572 38.22 -13.76 -8.72
CA GLU A 572 37.05 -13.13 -9.33
C GLU A 572 37.12 -13.17 -10.86
N LEU A 573 38.26 -12.82 -11.46
CA LEU A 573 38.47 -12.89 -12.90
C LEU A 573 38.27 -14.31 -13.46
N ARG A 574 38.69 -15.36 -12.73
CA ARG A 574 38.47 -16.76 -13.14
C ARG A 574 36.99 -17.15 -13.22
N LYS A 575 36.10 -16.44 -12.50
CA LYS A 575 34.65 -16.67 -12.54
C LYS A 575 33.99 -15.98 -13.73
N VAL A 576 34.65 -15.00 -14.34
CA VAL A 576 34.13 -14.25 -15.48
C VAL A 576 34.29 -15.09 -16.76
N GLY A 577 33.17 -15.36 -17.44
CA GLY A 577 33.18 -16.11 -18.69
C GLY A 577 33.92 -15.36 -19.82
N SER A 578 34.49 -16.10 -20.78
CA SER A 578 35.31 -15.54 -21.87
C SER A 578 34.59 -14.53 -22.78
N GLU A 579 33.26 -14.47 -22.72
CA GLU A 579 32.42 -13.58 -23.52
C GLU A 579 32.20 -12.19 -22.88
N GLU A 580 32.49 -12.00 -21.59
CA GLU A 580 32.27 -10.73 -20.85
C GLU A 580 33.46 -9.75 -20.99
N THR A 581 33.73 -9.30 -22.22
CA THR A 581 34.94 -8.51 -22.57
C THR A 581 35.12 -7.25 -21.73
N ALA A 582 34.06 -6.51 -21.42
CA ALA A 582 34.16 -5.27 -20.62
C ALA A 582 34.52 -5.53 -19.14
N ARG A 583 33.96 -6.59 -18.54
CA ARG A 583 34.27 -6.96 -17.15
C ARG A 583 35.65 -7.58 -17.03
N LEU A 584 36.03 -8.41 -18.01
CA LEU A 584 37.39 -8.92 -18.12
C LEU A 584 38.39 -7.77 -18.27
N LYS A 585 38.08 -6.76 -19.09
CA LYS A 585 38.92 -5.58 -19.25
C LYS A 585 39.05 -4.82 -17.93
N ALA A 586 37.94 -4.45 -17.29
CA ALA A 586 37.96 -3.71 -16.02
C ALA A 586 38.69 -4.48 -14.89
N GLY A 587 38.46 -5.78 -14.76
CA GLY A 587 39.15 -6.59 -13.76
C GLY A 587 40.65 -6.74 -14.06
N ARG A 588 41.05 -6.80 -15.34
CA ARG A 588 42.46 -6.75 -15.73
C ARG A 588 43.10 -5.41 -15.42
N GLU A 589 42.42 -4.30 -15.70
CA GLU A 589 42.88 -2.96 -15.34
C GLU A 589 43.07 -2.82 -13.83
N ASN A 590 42.11 -3.29 -13.01
CA ASN A 590 42.26 -3.35 -11.56
C ASN A 590 43.48 -4.18 -11.15
N LEU A 591 43.61 -5.39 -11.70
CA LEU A 591 44.72 -6.28 -11.39
C LEU A 591 46.08 -5.66 -11.79
N ALA A 592 46.12 -4.89 -12.88
CA ALA A 592 47.31 -4.16 -13.31
C ALA A 592 47.76 -3.14 -12.26
N VAL A 593 46.82 -2.38 -11.68
CA VAL A 593 47.09 -1.42 -10.60
C VAL A 593 47.63 -2.13 -9.36
N ILE A 594 46.99 -3.22 -8.94
CA ILE A 594 47.44 -4.00 -7.76
C ILE A 594 48.85 -4.56 -7.99
N TYR A 595 49.15 -5.01 -9.21
CA TYR A 595 50.50 -5.44 -9.57
C TYR A 595 51.51 -4.29 -9.56
N ASP A 596 51.14 -3.09 -10.01
CA ASP A 596 52.01 -1.93 -9.93
C ASP A 596 52.37 -1.58 -8.48
N HIS A 597 51.36 -1.53 -7.58
CA HIS A 597 51.57 -1.34 -6.15
C HIS A 597 52.44 -2.43 -5.52
N ALA A 598 52.24 -3.71 -5.90
CA ALA A 598 53.07 -4.82 -5.44
C ALA A 598 54.52 -4.69 -5.92
N GLY A 599 54.73 -4.17 -7.13
CA GLY A 599 56.05 -3.87 -7.67
C GLY A 599 56.75 -2.76 -6.89
N ASP A 600 56.04 -1.66 -6.61
CA ASP A 600 56.54 -0.54 -5.80
C ASP A 600 56.90 -1.00 -4.38
N CYS A 601 56.03 -1.79 -3.75
CA CYS A 601 56.28 -2.38 -2.44
C CYS A 601 57.51 -3.29 -2.44
N ALA A 602 57.69 -4.13 -3.47
CA ALA A 602 58.84 -5.00 -3.60
C ALA A 602 60.15 -4.21 -3.80
N LEU A 603 60.11 -3.11 -4.58
CA LEU A 603 61.25 -2.23 -4.76
C LEU A 603 61.66 -1.58 -3.42
N ALA A 604 60.71 -1.08 -2.64
CA ALA A 604 60.99 -0.44 -1.35
C ALA A 604 61.74 -1.35 -0.36
N ILE A 605 61.51 -2.67 -0.44
CA ILE A 605 62.22 -3.67 0.39
C ILE A 605 63.39 -4.36 -0.32
N ASN A 606 63.89 -3.79 -1.43
CA ASN A 606 65.02 -4.28 -2.22
C ASN A 606 64.83 -5.67 -2.85
N GLN A 607 63.59 -6.08 -3.10
CA GLN A 607 63.25 -7.31 -3.83
C GLN A 607 63.15 -7.05 -5.34
N PHE A 608 64.27 -6.66 -5.97
CA PHE A 608 64.31 -6.20 -7.36
C PHE A 608 63.76 -7.23 -8.38
N SER A 609 64.02 -8.52 -8.18
CA SER A 609 63.49 -9.57 -9.06
C SER A 609 61.96 -9.66 -9.01
N GLU A 610 61.39 -9.46 -7.82
CA GLU A 610 59.95 -9.52 -7.60
C GLU A 610 59.28 -8.23 -8.11
N ALA A 611 59.89 -7.07 -7.89
CA ALA A 611 59.44 -5.80 -8.47
C ALA A 611 59.33 -5.88 -10.00
N ARG A 612 60.38 -6.41 -10.66
CA ARG A 612 60.41 -6.65 -12.11
C ARG A 612 59.27 -7.56 -12.56
N LYS A 613 58.99 -8.63 -11.82
CA LYS A 613 57.92 -9.58 -12.13
C LYS A 613 56.57 -8.90 -12.06
N TRP A 614 56.28 -8.17 -10.98
CA TRP A 614 54.99 -7.52 -10.81
C TRP A 614 54.73 -6.43 -11.84
N TRP A 615 55.69 -5.55 -12.11
CA TRP A 615 55.52 -4.52 -13.16
C TRP A 615 55.34 -5.09 -14.57
N ARG A 616 55.94 -6.24 -14.88
CA ARG A 616 55.66 -6.95 -16.15
C ARG A 616 54.24 -7.46 -16.20
N LEU A 617 53.77 -8.09 -15.11
CA LEU A 617 52.38 -8.55 -15.01
C LEU A 617 51.38 -7.37 -15.08
N ALA A 618 51.73 -6.22 -14.51
CA ALA A 618 50.95 -4.99 -14.64
C ALA A 618 50.80 -4.59 -16.12
N LEU A 619 51.91 -4.48 -16.85
CA LEU A 619 51.93 -4.14 -18.28
C LEU A 619 51.27 -5.19 -19.19
N GLU A 620 51.26 -6.46 -18.79
CA GLU A 620 50.54 -7.53 -19.50
C GLU A 620 49.02 -7.38 -19.37
N ASN A 621 48.55 -6.86 -18.23
CA ASN A 621 47.12 -6.67 -17.98
C ASN A 621 46.62 -5.30 -18.48
N ASP A 622 47.43 -4.25 -18.35
CA ASP A 622 47.21 -2.93 -18.94
C ASP A 622 48.52 -2.36 -19.52
N PRO A 623 48.72 -2.40 -20.85
CA PRO A 623 49.91 -1.86 -21.48
C PRO A 623 50.09 -0.34 -21.38
N ASN A 624 49.05 0.39 -20.95
CA ASN A 624 49.00 1.84 -20.84
C ASN A 624 49.04 2.34 -19.39
N ILE A 625 49.21 1.44 -18.41
CA ILE A 625 49.33 1.82 -17.00
C ILE A 625 50.46 2.85 -16.82
N GLU A 626 50.14 3.94 -16.12
CA GLU A 626 51.00 5.12 -16.03
C GLU A 626 52.29 4.81 -15.26
N ASN A 627 53.41 5.35 -15.74
CA ASN A 627 54.74 5.29 -15.10
C ASN A 627 55.36 3.89 -14.92
N THR A 628 54.61 2.77 -15.00
CA THR A 628 55.14 1.41 -14.77
C THR A 628 56.22 1.00 -15.78
N ARG A 629 56.07 1.40 -17.05
CA ARG A 629 57.09 1.12 -18.07
C ARG A 629 58.41 1.83 -17.76
N ASP A 630 58.33 3.05 -17.24
CA ASP A 630 59.52 3.85 -16.88
C ASP A 630 60.17 3.28 -15.61
N LYS A 631 59.38 2.92 -14.59
CA LYS A 631 59.86 2.20 -13.38
C LYS A 631 60.64 0.93 -13.77
N LEU A 632 60.10 0.14 -14.70
CA LEU A 632 60.74 -1.10 -15.17
C LEU A 632 62.05 -0.83 -15.92
N GLN A 633 62.11 0.22 -16.75
CA GLN A 633 63.34 0.61 -17.45
C GLN A 633 64.43 1.13 -16.50
N GLU A 634 64.04 1.88 -15.47
CA GLU A 634 64.99 2.38 -14.47
C GLU A 634 65.60 1.25 -13.63
N LEU A 635 64.80 0.23 -13.30
CA LEU A 635 65.25 -0.96 -12.57
C LEU A 635 66.32 -1.76 -13.33
N ASP A 636 66.26 -1.77 -14.66
CA ASP A 636 67.17 -2.55 -15.52
C ASP A 636 68.53 -1.85 -15.75
N ARG A 637 68.79 -0.69 -15.13
CA ARG A 637 70.10 -0.01 -15.16
C ARG A 637 71.11 -0.68 -14.22
N GLU A 638 72.42 -0.54 -14.49
CA GLU A 638 73.50 -1.25 -13.76
C GLU A 638 73.56 -0.98 -12.24
N HIS A 639 72.94 0.08 -11.73
CA HIS A 639 72.79 0.34 -10.29
C HIS A 639 71.46 1.08 -10.07
N PRO A 640 70.33 0.37 -9.91
CA PRO A 640 69.03 1.02 -9.86
C PRO A 640 68.90 1.87 -8.58
N PRO A 641 68.55 3.16 -8.69
CA PRO A 641 68.26 3.96 -7.51
C PRO A 641 66.99 3.42 -6.81
N ASN A 642 67.04 3.27 -5.49
CA ASN A 642 65.85 3.00 -4.68
C ASN A 642 65.38 4.32 -4.05
N PRO A 643 64.33 4.98 -4.59
CA PRO A 643 63.87 6.28 -4.11
C PRO A 643 63.24 6.21 -2.72
N TYR A 644 62.92 5.02 -2.22
CA TYR A 644 62.29 4.80 -0.91
C TYR A 644 63.30 4.57 0.22
N ARG A 645 64.61 4.63 -0.07
CA ARG A 645 65.66 4.48 0.92
C ARG A 645 65.81 5.77 1.73
N ALA A 646 65.63 5.70 3.05
CA ALA A 646 66.05 6.79 3.94
C ALA A 646 67.59 6.95 3.85
N PRO A 647 68.11 8.20 3.83
CA PRO A 647 69.54 8.48 3.66
C PRO A 647 70.43 7.81 4.71
#